data_AF-A0A124SDT3-F1
#
_entry.id   AF-A0A124SDT3-F1
#
_cell.length_a   1.000
_cell.length_b   1.000
_cell.length_c   1.000
_cell.angle_alpha   90.00
_cell.angle_beta   90.00
_cell.angle_gamma   90.00
#
_symmetry.space_group_name_H-M   'P 1'
#
loop_
_entity.id
_entity.type
_entity.pdbx_description
1 polymer ?
#
loop_
_entity_poly.entity_id
_entity_poly.type
_entity_poly.pdbx_seq_one_letter_code
_entity_poly.pdbx_strand_id
1 'polypeptide(L)'
;MPESNSMAEKIFPDTKPTAVKGSGATANATTTTANVNTTFSASKPQIYNAARPVYRSRPHRSRRSCYCYCCLWIIFIILLSTILAAIAGGILFLLYRPHRPSFSVSSLQLSRFNLTTRFNLTVTARNPNKNIVFYFDSVSVSINSKGGVIGDGTIPAFVTAKKSSTILKTAVRAQRVDDLKENKSLALKIELDSKVKVKIGSHMSKKAAIRVVCDGIKALATSNAECTVFYIKKTGENPLQNYVAKDIQFGTRARAAMLLGVNQLAEAVKVTMGPKGRNVIIDQSRGPPKVTKDGVTVAKSINFEEKAKNVGANLVKQVASATNSVAGDGTTCATVLTQAIFTEGCKSVAAGVNVMDLRKGISMAVDAIIDDLKRQALMISTPEEITQVATISANGEREIGELIARAMEKVGKDGVITVADGNTLDNELEVVEGMKLGRGYISPYFITDTKTQKCDLEHPLIFIHDKKISDMNSLVRILELAVEKHRPLLIVAEDVESDPLAMLIINKHQAGVKVIVSLDDTIILHGGGDKRQIEERCEQLRSTIENSTAVFDKEKAQERLSKLSGGVAVFKVGGASEVEVGERKDRVTDALNATRAAVEEGIVLKGLKTANEDQKRGVEIVENALKAPISTIVSNAGGDGAMVLGNVSLLLTTTETTIVDRQGEKNPLANRMPNMDDMGMGF
;
A
#
# COMPACT_ATOMS: atom_id res chain seq x y z
N MET A 1 46.09 45.92 27.96
CA MET A 1 47.28 45.28 28.56
C MET A 1 47.10 45.25 30.07
N PRO A 2 47.75 44.32 30.79
CA PRO A 2 48.44 43.09 30.35
C PRO A 2 47.57 41.85 30.66
N GLU A 3 47.90 40.57 30.40
CA GLU A 3 48.93 39.85 29.61
C GLU A 3 48.30 38.48 29.23
N SER A 4 48.50 37.92 28.02
CA SER A 4 49.57 36.97 27.61
C SER A 4 49.58 35.61 28.37
N ASN A 5 49.80 34.45 27.75
CA ASN A 5 50.45 34.18 26.45
C ASN A 5 50.01 32.86 25.75
N SER A 6 50.54 32.70 24.53
CA SER A 6 50.56 31.60 23.51
C SER A 6 50.62 30.11 23.97
N MET A 7 50.52 29.05 23.13
CA MET A 7 50.62 28.78 21.66
C MET A 7 49.48 27.82 21.20
N ALA A 8 48.95 27.82 19.96
CA ALA A 8 49.51 27.43 18.63
C ALA A 8 49.89 25.92 18.51
N GLU A 9 49.64 25.15 17.42
CA GLU A 9 48.93 25.40 16.14
C GLU A 9 48.62 24.10 15.34
N LYS A 10 47.65 24.14 14.40
CA LYS A 10 47.61 23.46 13.07
C LYS A 10 47.51 21.91 12.90
N ILE A 11 47.40 21.55 11.61
CA ILE A 11 47.58 20.26 10.90
C ILE A 11 46.36 19.31 10.79
N PHE A 12 45.72 19.38 9.61
CA PHE A 12 45.01 18.25 8.99
C PHE A 12 46.05 17.19 8.53
N PRO A 13 45.75 15.88 8.59
CA PRO A 13 46.66 14.85 8.12
C PRO A 13 46.65 14.72 6.58
N ASP A 14 47.80 14.99 5.95
CA ASP A 14 47.96 14.91 4.50
C ASP A 14 49.19 14.05 4.11
N THR A 15 48.96 12.86 3.54
CA THR A 15 50.02 12.03 2.95
C THR A 15 49.58 11.27 1.68
N LYS A 16 49.72 11.97 0.54
CA LYS A 16 50.27 11.49 -0.76
C LYS A 16 49.61 10.30 -1.51
N PRO A 17 49.15 10.53 -2.76
CA PRO A 17 48.88 9.46 -3.73
C PRO A 17 50.14 9.04 -4.52
N THR A 18 50.12 7.82 -5.08
CA THR A 18 51.09 7.35 -6.10
C THR A 18 50.54 7.53 -7.52
N ALA A 19 51.35 8.02 -8.46
CA ALA A 19 50.95 8.39 -9.82
C ALA A 19 51.36 7.35 -10.90
N VAL A 20 51.23 7.73 -12.20
CA VAL A 20 51.68 7.02 -13.43
C VAL A 20 50.71 5.91 -13.90
N LYS A 21 50.17 5.86 -15.15
CA LYS A 21 50.38 6.64 -16.41
C LYS A 21 49.19 6.51 -17.40
N GLY A 22 48.83 7.60 -18.11
CA GLY A 22 48.17 7.63 -19.46
C GLY A 22 46.72 7.12 -19.62
N SER A 23 45.95 7.51 -20.65
CA SER A 23 46.11 8.58 -21.68
C SER A 23 44.82 8.76 -22.52
N GLY A 24 44.42 10.00 -22.85
CA GLY A 24 43.29 10.33 -23.76
C GLY A 24 41.90 10.32 -23.07
N ALA A 25 41.05 11.37 -23.03
CA ALA A 25 40.90 12.62 -23.80
C ALA A 25 40.56 12.42 -25.30
N THR A 26 39.57 13.08 -25.92
CA THR A 26 38.60 14.14 -25.51
C THR A 26 37.42 14.14 -26.53
N ALA A 27 36.14 14.12 -26.15
CA ALA A 27 35.22 15.26 -25.87
C ALA A 27 34.26 15.62 -27.02
N ASN A 28 33.12 16.25 -26.67
CA ASN A 28 32.03 16.62 -27.59
C ASN A 28 32.21 18.01 -28.21
N ALA A 29 31.62 18.24 -29.38
CA ALA A 29 31.22 19.56 -29.89
C ALA A 29 29.98 19.42 -30.81
N THR A 30 29.25 20.52 -31.02
CA THR A 30 27.88 20.54 -31.58
C THR A 30 27.77 21.50 -32.78
N THR A 31 26.66 21.46 -33.53
CA THR A 31 26.22 22.45 -34.55
C THR A 31 27.00 22.35 -35.89
N THR A 32 26.48 22.66 -37.09
CA THR A 32 25.33 23.51 -37.51
C THR A 32 24.61 22.99 -38.78
N THR A 33 23.43 23.55 -39.07
CA THR A 33 22.47 23.29 -40.18
C THR A 33 22.95 23.54 -41.62
N ALA A 34 22.33 22.88 -42.62
CA ALA A 34 21.67 23.53 -43.78
C ALA A 34 20.90 22.52 -44.69
N ASN A 35 19.85 22.99 -45.38
CA ASN A 35 19.06 22.25 -46.39
C ASN A 35 19.37 22.71 -47.83
N VAL A 36 19.26 21.83 -48.83
CA VAL A 36 18.81 22.16 -50.20
C VAL A 36 18.04 20.97 -50.82
N ASN A 37 16.93 21.24 -51.51
CA ASN A 37 16.18 20.31 -52.38
C ASN A 37 16.23 20.81 -53.84
N THR A 38 16.25 19.94 -54.88
CA THR A 38 15.40 20.05 -56.10
C THR A 38 15.57 18.92 -57.16
N THR A 39 14.43 18.27 -57.45
CA THR A 39 13.84 17.68 -58.69
C THR A 39 14.47 17.76 -60.11
N PHE A 40 14.58 16.58 -60.76
CA PHE A 40 14.01 16.11 -62.08
C PHE A 40 14.45 16.55 -63.52
N SER A 41 14.32 15.56 -64.45
CA SER A 41 14.25 15.56 -65.95
C SER A 41 15.51 15.94 -66.78
N ALA A 42 16.03 15.17 -67.76
CA ALA A 42 15.48 14.49 -68.98
C ALA A 42 15.35 15.46 -70.20
N SER A 43 15.62 15.13 -71.48
CA SER A 43 16.09 13.93 -72.25
C SER A 43 16.48 14.33 -73.70
N LYS A 44 17.03 13.43 -74.58
CA LYS A 44 16.79 13.30 -76.06
C LYS A 44 17.66 12.20 -76.77
N PRO A 45 17.38 11.74 -78.03
CA PRO A 45 17.48 10.30 -78.41
C PRO A 45 18.03 10.00 -79.85
N GLN A 46 17.67 8.82 -80.41
CA GLN A 46 17.74 8.36 -81.85
C GLN A 46 19.05 7.68 -82.34
N ILE A 47 19.08 6.70 -83.28
CA ILE A 47 18.03 5.94 -84.04
C ILE A 47 18.51 4.51 -84.49
N TYR A 48 17.57 3.69 -85.01
CA TYR A 48 17.66 2.35 -85.68
C TYR A 48 18.96 1.94 -86.45
N ASN A 49 19.32 0.67 -86.77
CA ASN A 49 18.62 -0.66 -86.87
C ASN A 49 19.69 -1.83 -86.93
N ALA A 50 19.48 -3.17 -87.12
CA ALA A 50 18.33 -4.10 -87.28
C ALA A 50 18.72 -5.61 -87.03
N ALA A 51 17.70 -6.47 -86.81
CA ALA A 51 17.49 -7.86 -87.28
C ALA A 51 18.31 -9.13 -86.81
N ARG A 52 17.51 -10.17 -86.47
CA ARG A 52 17.78 -11.64 -86.28
C ARG A 52 18.32 -12.12 -84.91
N PRO A 53 17.96 -13.35 -84.43
CA PRO A 53 16.83 -14.23 -84.77
C PRO A 53 15.92 -14.57 -83.54
N VAL A 54 14.87 -15.38 -83.74
CA VAL A 54 13.97 -15.86 -82.66
C VAL A 54 14.46 -17.19 -82.06
N TYR A 55 14.37 -17.34 -80.74
CA TYR A 55 14.45 -18.66 -80.07
C TYR A 55 13.50 -18.75 -78.87
N ARG A 56 12.92 -19.93 -78.63
CA ARG A 56 11.98 -20.17 -77.51
C ARG A 56 12.72 -20.30 -76.18
N SER A 57 12.27 -19.58 -75.15
CA SER A 57 12.71 -19.74 -73.77
C SER A 57 12.13 -21.03 -73.14
N ARG A 58 12.96 -21.76 -72.39
CA ARG A 58 12.56 -22.85 -71.48
C ARG A 58 12.66 -22.37 -70.02
N PRO A 59 11.82 -22.88 -69.09
CA PRO A 59 11.82 -22.42 -67.70
C PRO A 59 13.04 -22.94 -66.93
N HIS A 60 13.68 -22.08 -66.14
CA HIS A 60 14.77 -22.46 -65.24
C HIS A 60 14.25 -22.81 -63.83
N ARG A 61 14.73 -23.95 -63.30
CA ARG A 61 14.32 -24.54 -62.03
C ARG A 61 15.05 -23.87 -60.86
N SER A 62 14.33 -23.52 -59.79
CA SER A 62 14.89 -22.85 -58.62
C SER A 62 15.82 -23.77 -57.79
N ARG A 63 16.82 -23.17 -57.14
CA ARG A 63 17.57 -23.76 -56.02
C ARG A 63 17.42 -22.85 -54.81
N ARG A 64 17.08 -23.43 -53.65
CA ARG A 64 17.05 -22.77 -52.33
C ARG A 64 17.62 -23.73 -51.28
N SER A 65 18.03 -23.16 -50.14
CA SER A 65 18.35 -23.83 -48.88
C SER A 65 19.52 -24.82 -48.86
N CYS A 66 20.60 -24.40 -48.19
CA CYS A 66 21.60 -25.31 -47.60
C CYS A 66 22.08 -24.77 -46.22
N TYR A 67 22.33 -23.46 -46.12
CA TYR A 67 22.85 -22.80 -44.91
C TYR A 67 22.04 -22.95 -43.61
N CYS A 68 20.75 -23.28 -43.65
CA CYS A 68 19.92 -23.34 -42.43
C CYS A 68 20.27 -24.53 -41.52
N TYR A 69 20.61 -25.69 -42.09
CA TYR A 69 20.81 -26.92 -41.32
C TYR A 69 22.07 -26.90 -40.44
N CYS A 70 23.18 -26.31 -40.89
CA CYS A 70 24.41 -26.20 -40.09
C CYS A 70 24.21 -25.42 -38.78
N CYS A 71 23.52 -24.28 -38.84
CA CYS A 71 23.29 -23.44 -37.67
C CYS A 71 22.44 -24.17 -36.61
N LEU A 72 21.39 -24.86 -37.04
CA LEU A 72 20.55 -25.68 -36.15
C LEU A 72 21.34 -26.83 -35.50
N TRP A 73 22.25 -27.46 -36.24
CA TRP A 73 23.09 -28.54 -35.71
C TRP A 73 24.10 -28.06 -34.67
N ILE A 74 24.70 -26.88 -34.87
CA ILE A 74 25.60 -26.25 -33.88
C ILE A 74 24.83 -25.91 -32.60
N ILE A 75 23.63 -25.33 -32.71
CA ILE A 75 22.77 -25.04 -31.56
C ILE A 75 22.41 -26.34 -30.80
N PHE A 76 22.07 -27.42 -31.52
CA PHE A 76 21.79 -28.72 -30.91
C PHE A 76 22.98 -29.29 -30.14
N ILE A 77 24.21 -29.19 -30.66
CA ILE A 77 25.42 -29.63 -29.94
C ILE A 77 25.66 -28.80 -28.67
N ILE A 78 25.46 -27.48 -28.71
CA ILE A 78 25.61 -26.61 -27.53
C ILE A 78 24.55 -26.94 -26.48
N LEU A 79 23.31 -27.18 -26.89
CA LEU A 79 22.21 -27.53 -25.99
C LEU A 79 22.37 -28.95 -25.39
N LEU A 80 22.84 -29.92 -26.18
CA LEU A 80 23.15 -31.27 -25.70
C LEU A 80 24.34 -31.29 -24.74
N SER A 81 25.42 -30.56 -25.04
CA SER A 81 26.62 -30.50 -24.17
C SER A 81 26.36 -29.76 -22.85
N THR A 82 25.52 -28.71 -22.85
CA THR A 82 25.08 -28.05 -21.61
C THR A 82 24.15 -28.92 -20.77
N ILE A 83 23.25 -29.70 -21.39
CA ILE A 83 22.45 -30.72 -20.67
C ILE A 83 23.36 -31.80 -20.06
N LEU A 84 24.32 -32.33 -20.82
CA LEU A 84 25.27 -33.34 -20.32
C LEU A 84 26.14 -32.79 -19.17
N ALA A 85 26.59 -31.54 -19.25
CA ALA A 85 27.30 -30.88 -18.16
C ALA A 85 26.42 -30.68 -16.92
N ALA A 86 25.14 -30.34 -17.09
CA ALA A 86 24.18 -30.22 -15.98
C ALA A 86 23.89 -31.57 -15.31
N ILE A 87 23.72 -32.64 -16.10
CA ILE A 87 23.56 -34.02 -15.61
C ILE A 87 24.82 -34.47 -14.85
N ALA A 88 26.02 -34.26 -15.41
CA ALA A 88 27.28 -34.57 -14.74
C ALA A 88 27.45 -33.78 -13.43
N GLY A 89 27.07 -32.50 -13.40
CA GLY A 89 27.04 -31.67 -12.20
C GLY A 89 26.04 -32.16 -11.16
N GLY A 90 24.85 -32.61 -11.58
CA GLY A 90 23.85 -33.22 -10.72
C GLY A 90 24.30 -34.55 -10.10
N ILE A 91 24.91 -35.42 -10.90
CA ILE A 91 25.52 -36.68 -10.44
C ILE A 91 26.66 -36.37 -9.44
N LEU A 92 27.53 -35.40 -9.73
CA LEU A 92 28.60 -34.97 -8.83
C LEU A 92 28.03 -34.46 -7.49
N PHE A 93 26.98 -33.63 -7.53
CA PHE A 93 26.29 -33.14 -6.35
C PHE A 93 25.65 -34.27 -5.52
N LEU A 94 25.02 -35.26 -6.17
CA LEU A 94 24.41 -36.42 -5.51
C LEU A 94 25.42 -37.42 -4.94
N LEU A 95 26.59 -37.58 -5.57
CA LEU A 95 27.69 -38.43 -5.08
C LEU A 95 28.41 -37.83 -3.86
N TYR A 96 28.62 -36.51 -3.85
CA TYR A 96 29.35 -35.85 -2.77
C TYR A 96 28.46 -35.30 -1.64
N ARG A 97 27.18 -34.99 -1.90
CA ARG A 97 26.21 -34.35 -1.00
C ARG A 97 26.87 -33.35 -0.04
N PRO A 98 27.40 -32.21 -0.53
CA PRO A 98 28.15 -31.26 0.28
C PRO A 98 27.26 -30.59 1.33
N HIS A 99 27.41 -30.99 2.59
CA HIS A 99 26.81 -30.34 3.75
C HIS A 99 27.75 -29.24 4.26
N ARG A 100 27.20 -28.17 4.85
CA ARG A 100 28.03 -27.14 5.50
C ARG A 100 28.58 -27.69 6.84
N PRO A 101 29.81 -27.34 7.25
CA PRO A 101 30.26 -27.57 8.63
C PRO A 101 29.43 -26.70 9.60
N SER A 102 29.32 -27.12 10.86
CA SER A 102 28.66 -26.36 11.93
C SER A 102 29.62 -26.06 13.09
N PHE A 103 29.33 -25.01 13.85
CA PHE A 103 30.27 -24.41 14.82
C PHE A 103 29.55 -24.04 16.12
N SER A 104 29.33 -25.00 17.02
CA SER A 104 28.69 -24.71 18.30
C SER A 104 29.66 -24.09 19.30
N VAL A 105 29.20 -23.06 20.02
CA VAL A 105 29.86 -22.66 21.27
C VAL A 105 29.37 -23.63 22.34
N SER A 106 30.27 -24.50 22.80
CA SER A 106 29.97 -25.56 23.77
C SER A 106 30.12 -25.11 25.23
N SER A 107 30.92 -24.06 25.47
CA SER A 107 30.92 -23.35 26.74
C SER A 107 31.51 -21.94 26.57
N LEU A 108 30.92 -20.98 27.29
CA LEU A 108 31.48 -19.66 27.54
C LEU A 108 31.56 -19.49 29.07
N GLN A 109 32.76 -19.29 29.62
CA GLN A 109 32.97 -19.10 31.06
C GLN A 109 33.82 -17.85 31.32
N LEU A 110 33.38 -17.00 32.24
CA LEU A 110 34.13 -15.82 32.68
C LEU A 110 35.05 -16.18 33.86
N SER A 111 36.36 -16.20 33.64
CA SER A 111 37.33 -16.53 34.70
C SER A 111 37.58 -15.35 35.62
N ARG A 112 36.75 -15.19 36.67
CA ARG A 112 36.96 -14.23 37.77
C ARG A 112 37.76 -14.83 38.93
N PHE A 113 39.02 -15.24 38.74
CA PHE A 113 39.86 -15.63 39.89
C PHE A 113 41.37 -15.38 39.82
N ASN A 114 41.92 -14.80 38.74
CA ASN A 114 43.36 -14.42 38.74
C ASN A 114 43.70 -13.23 37.83
N LEU A 115 43.58 -12.02 38.38
CA LEU A 115 44.13 -10.70 37.97
C LEU A 115 44.03 -10.23 36.49
N THR A 116 43.52 -11.06 35.57
CA THR A 116 43.20 -10.71 34.19
C THR A 116 41.85 -11.32 33.83
N THR A 117 40.89 -10.49 33.45
CA THR A 117 39.56 -10.95 33.05
C THR A 117 39.61 -11.57 31.65
N ARG A 118 39.26 -12.86 31.58
CA ARG A 118 39.27 -13.64 30.33
C ARG A 118 37.98 -14.41 30.15
N PHE A 119 37.50 -14.45 28.90
CA PHE A 119 36.45 -15.36 28.48
C PHE A 119 37.09 -16.66 27.98
N ASN A 120 36.88 -17.75 28.72
CA ASN A 120 37.23 -19.08 28.25
C ASN A 120 36.13 -19.54 27.29
N LEU A 121 36.49 -19.71 26.02
CA LEU A 121 35.58 -20.06 24.92
C LEU A 121 35.92 -21.45 24.38
N THR A 122 34.95 -22.36 24.42
CA THR A 122 35.04 -23.67 23.75
C THR A 122 34.17 -23.65 22.50
N VAL A 123 34.79 -23.71 21.32
CA VAL A 123 34.11 -23.80 20.01
C VAL A 123 34.29 -25.22 19.46
N THR A 124 33.20 -25.90 19.12
CA THR A 124 33.22 -27.23 18.51
C THR A 124 32.86 -27.13 17.02
N ALA A 125 33.87 -27.32 16.17
CA ALA A 125 33.74 -27.34 14.72
C ALA A 125 33.40 -28.78 14.24
N ARG A 126 32.16 -29.02 13.82
CA ARG A 126 31.66 -30.32 13.36
C ARG A 126 31.55 -30.38 11.85
N ASN A 127 32.19 -31.36 11.22
CA ASN A 127 32.09 -31.64 9.80
C ASN A 127 31.21 -32.89 9.56
N PRO A 128 29.94 -32.73 9.13
CA PRO A 128 29.06 -33.86 8.84
C PRO A 128 29.42 -34.63 7.55
N ASN A 129 30.33 -34.13 6.73
CA ASN A 129 30.59 -34.70 5.40
C ASN A 129 31.34 -36.04 5.46
N LYS A 130 30.90 -36.98 4.62
CA LYS A 130 31.58 -38.27 4.43
C LYS A 130 32.87 -38.15 3.61
N ASN A 131 32.89 -37.25 2.61
CA ASN A 131 33.94 -37.21 1.58
C ASN A 131 34.80 -35.93 1.57
N ILE A 132 34.47 -34.94 2.40
CA ILE A 132 35.06 -33.59 2.37
C ILE A 132 35.85 -33.32 3.66
N VAL A 133 37.03 -32.69 3.55
CA VAL A 133 37.84 -32.20 4.68
C VAL A 133 37.97 -30.68 4.60
N PHE A 134 37.90 -30.00 5.73
CA PHE A 134 38.06 -28.53 5.82
C PHE A 134 39.36 -28.18 6.54
N TYR A 135 40.10 -27.24 5.98
CA TYR A 135 41.33 -26.66 6.53
C TYR A 135 41.07 -25.18 6.81
N PHE A 136 41.23 -24.76 8.05
CA PHE A 136 41.03 -23.39 8.50
C PHE A 136 42.39 -22.75 8.78
N ASP A 137 42.62 -21.56 8.22
CA ASP A 137 43.67 -20.67 8.69
C ASP A 137 43.36 -20.21 10.14
N SER A 138 44.24 -19.42 10.76
CA SER A 138 43.98 -18.84 12.09
C SER A 138 42.67 -18.04 12.11
N VAL A 139 41.82 -18.31 13.11
CA VAL A 139 40.52 -17.65 13.28
C VAL A 139 40.69 -16.44 14.19
N SER A 140 40.21 -15.27 13.77
CA SER A 140 40.03 -14.12 14.66
C SER A 140 38.66 -14.16 15.33
N VAL A 141 38.64 -13.97 16.64
CA VAL A 141 37.45 -14.02 17.51
C VAL A 141 37.16 -12.62 18.02
N SER A 142 35.93 -12.12 17.84
CA SER A 142 35.45 -10.92 18.53
C SER A 142 34.17 -11.21 19.31
N ILE A 143 34.06 -10.63 20.50
CA ILE A 143 32.89 -10.72 21.39
C ILE A 143 32.32 -9.31 21.53
N ASN A 144 31.10 -9.12 21.02
CA ASN A 144 30.43 -7.83 20.92
C ASN A 144 29.17 -7.77 21.79
N SER A 145 28.84 -6.58 22.27
CA SER A 145 27.58 -6.24 22.95
C SER A 145 27.04 -4.92 22.38
N LYS A 146 25.88 -4.46 22.86
CA LYS A 146 25.18 -3.26 22.37
C LYS A 146 26.00 -1.95 22.43
N GLY A 147 27.08 -1.91 23.22
CA GLY A 147 28.01 -0.78 23.36
C GLY A 147 29.38 -0.95 22.65
N GLY A 148 29.57 -2.00 21.84
CA GLY A 148 30.80 -2.24 21.06
C GLY A 148 31.50 -3.57 21.34
N VAL A 149 32.78 -3.65 20.98
CA VAL A 149 33.65 -4.82 21.22
C VAL A 149 34.00 -4.89 22.71
N ILE A 150 33.74 -6.04 23.33
CA ILE A 150 34.06 -6.33 24.73
C ILE A 150 35.32 -7.18 24.87
N GLY A 151 35.65 -8.02 23.88
CA GLY A 151 36.88 -8.81 23.91
C GLY A 151 37.31 -9.37 22.56
N ASP A 152 38.62 -9.56 22.43
CA ASP A 152 39.32 -9.97 21.23
C ASP A 152 40.31 -11.13 21.49
N GLY A 153 40.54 -11.95 20.47
CA GLY A 153 41.43 -13.10 20.57
C GLY A 153 41.53 -13.89 19.27
N THR A 154 42.28 -14.99 19.30
CA THR A 154 42.50 -15.85 18.13
C THR A 154 42.41 -17.33 18.48
N ILE A 155 42.23 -18.16 17.46
CA ILE A 155 42.37 -19.62 17.50
C ILE A 155 43.41 -20.00 16.43
N PRO A 156 44.40 -20.85 16.73
CA PRO A 156 45.36 -21.33 15.74
C PRO A 156 44.68 -22.09 14.58
N ALA A 157 45.36 -22.17 13.45
CA ALA A 157 44.90 -22.92 12.28
C ALA A 157 44.62 -24.40 12.63
N PHE A 158 43.53 -24.95 12.12
CA PHE A 158 43.08 -26.31 12.45
C PHE A 158 42.43 -27.01 11.25
N VAL A 159 42.23 -28.33 11.38
CA VAL A 159 41.61 -29.18 10.36
C VAL A 159 40.42 -29.90 10.96
N THR A 160 39.34 -30.04 10.18
CA THR A 160 38.18 -30.88 10.54
C THR A 160 38.04 -31.99 9.50
N ALA A 161 38.38 -33.21 9.92
CA ALA A 161 38.36 -34.41 9.10
C ALA A 161 36.93 -34.84 8.73
N LYS A 162 36.82 -35.86 7.87
CA LYS A 162 35.55 -36.47 7.45
C LYS A 162 34.78 -36.98 8.68
N LYS A 163 33.49 -36.67 8.80
CA LYS A 163 32.61 -36.99 9.94
C LYS A 163 33.08 -36.53 11.34
N SER A 164 34.15 -35.74 11.50
CA SER A 164 34.71 -35.42 12.83
C SER A 164 34.15 -34.16 13.47
N SER A 165 34.35 -34.03 14.78
CA SER A 165 34.17 -32.78 15.54
C SER A 165 35.50 -32.38 16.19
N THR A 166 36.03 -31.21 15.81
CA THR A 166 37.25 -30.64 16.38
C THR A 166 36.84 -29.67 17.50
N ILE A 167 37.25 -29.93 18.74
CA ILE A 167 36.99 -29.04 19.88
C ILE A 167 38.17 -28.07 20.04
N LEU A 168 37.88 -26.77 20.04
CA LEU A 168 38.85 -25.68 20.08
C LEU A 168 38.63 -24.89 21.37
N LYS A 169 39.64 -24.81 22.22
CA LYS A 169 39.61 -24.02 23.47
C LYS A 169 40.51 -22.80 23.30
N THR A 170 39.99 -21.60 23.55
CA THR A 170 40.78 -20.37 23.55
C THR A 170 40.37 -19.47 24.72
N ALA A 171 41.26 -18.57 25.13
CA ALA A 171 41.03 -17.58 26.18
C ALA A 171 41.11 -16.18 25.57
N VAL A 172 39.95 -15.54 25.44
CA VAL A 172 39.76 -14.21 24.83
C VAL A 172 39.95 -13.14 25.92
N ARG A 173 40.67 -12.05 25.62
CA ARG A 173 40.92 -10.96 26.58
C ARG A 173 39.70 -10.04 26.65
N ALA A 174 39.29 -9.64 27.85
CA ALA A 174 38.24 -8.63 28.01
C ALA A 174 38.84 -7.22 28.12
N GLN A 175 38.26 -6.25 27.40
CA GLN A 175 38.71 -4.85 27.38
C GLN A 175 37.78 -3.89 28.14
N ARG A 176 36.49 -4.24 28.30
CA ARG A 176 35.50 -3.48 29.10
C ARG A 176 34.69 -4.44 29.97
N VAL A 177 34.74 -4.27 31.30
CA VAL A 177 34.16 -5.25 32.24
C VAL A 177 33.32 -4.60 33.36
N ASP A 178 33.35 -3.27 33.54
CA ASP A 178 32.64 -2.63 34.65
C ASP A 178 31.10 -2.79 34.58
N ASP A 179 30.53 -2.89 33.37
CA ASP A 179 29.11 -3.19 33.14
C ASP A 179 28.68 -4.58 33.66
N LEU A 180 29.63 -5.50 33.96
CA LEU A 180 29.37 -6.85 34.49
C LEU A 180 29.24 -6.88 36.02
N LYS A 181 29.15 -5.73 36.71
CA LYS A 181 29.01 -5.66 38.18
C LYS A 181 27.59 -5.91 38.69
N GLU A 182 26.56 -5.67 37.87
CA GLU A 182 25.17 -5.96 38.21
C GLU A 182 24.69 -7.29 37.60
N ASN A 183 23.76 -7.99 38.26
CA ASN A 183 23.22 -9.28 37.82
C ASN A 183 22.20 -9.14 36.66
N LYS A 184 22.62 -8.53 35.55
CA LYS A 184 21.83 -8.31 34.33
C LYS A 184 22.29 -9.26 33.22
N SER A 185 21.36 -9.96 32.57
CA SER A 185 21.69 -10.90 31.49
C SER A 185 22.19 -10.15 30.25
N LEU A 186 23.46 -10.29 29.90
CA LEU A 186 24.05 -9.65 28.73
C LEU A 186 23.81 -10.49 27.48
N ALA A 187 23.22 -9.86 26.46
CA ALA A 187 23.10 -10.42 25.12
C ALA A 187 24.41 -10.21 24.35
N LEU A 188 25.19 -11.27 24.20
CA LEU A 188 26.48 -11.28 23.51
C LEU A 188 26.32 -11.81 22.08
N LYS A 189 27.14 -11.26 21.19
CA LYS A 189 27.28 -11.67 19.80
C LYS A 189 28.75 -12.00 19.54
N ILE A 190 29.04 -13.24 19.15
CA ILE A 190 30.40 -13.70 18.87
C ILE A 190 30.55 -13.85 17.35
N GLU A 191 31.58 -13.20 16.79
CA GLU A 191 31.96 -13.35 15.38
C GLU A 191 33.31 -14.07 15.27
N LEU A 192 33.37 -15.06 14.37
CA LEU A 192 34.55 -15.87 14.07
C LEU A 192 34.88 -15.71 12.57
N ASP A 193 35.99 -15.06 12.27
CA ASP A 193 36.46 -14.84 10.89
C ASP A 193 37.67 -15.73 10.57
N SER A 194 37.62 -16.45 9.44
CA SER A 194 38.68 -17.34 8.99
C SER A 194 38.72 -17.47 7.46
N LYS A 195 39.88 -17.83 6.92
CA LYS A 195 40.04 -18.27 5.52
C LYS A 195 40.14 -19.80 5.47
N VAL A 196 39.44 -20.42 4.54
CA VAL A 196 39.13 -21.86 4.56
C VAL A 196 39.43 -22.50 3.21
N LYS A 197 40.10 -23.65 3.21
CA LYS A 197 40.24 -24.53 2.03
C LYS A 197 39.41 -25.81 2.22
N VAL A 198 38.85 -26.31 1.13
CA VAL A 198 38.02 -27.51 1.08
C VAL A 198 38.73 -28.57 0.24
N LYS A 199 38.93 -29.77 0.79
CA LYS A 199 39.53 -30.91 0.06
C LYS A 199 38.45 -31.91 -0.33
N ILE A 200 38.40 -32.24 -1.61
CA ILE A 200 37.46 -33.20 -2.21
C ILE A 200 38.28 -34.18 -3.05
N GLY A 201 38.41 -35.42 -2.55
CA GLY A 201 39.33 -36.40 -3.13
C GLY A 201 40.78 -35.91 -3.08
N SER A 202 41.45 -35.90 -4.24
CA SER A 202 42.77 -35.33 -4.47
C SER A 202 42.78 -33.79 -4.52
N HIS A 203 41.69 -33.15 -4.93
CA HIS A 203 41.65 -31.73 -5.25
C HIS A 203 41.45 -30.83 -4.03
N MET A 204 42.08 -29.65 -4.07
CA MET A 204 42.03 -28.60 -3.03
C MET A 204 41.44 -27.31 -3.60
N SER A 205 40.47 -26.72 -2.90
CA SER A 205 39.87 -25.44 -3.31
C SER A 205 40.81 -24.25 -3.13
N LYS A 206 40.51 -23.15 -3.83
CA LYS A 206 40.97 -21.80 -3.45
C LYS A 206 40.53 -21.48 -2.01
N LYS A 207 41.25 -20.59 -1.32
CA LYS A 207 40.84 -20.09 0.01
C LYS A 207 39.56 -19.26 -0.14
N ALA A 208 38.53 -19.58 0.64
CA ALA A 208 37.32 -18.77 0.78
C ALA A 208 37.30 -18.11 2.18
N ALA A 209 36.95 -16.83 2.27
CA ALA A 209 36.74 -16.16 3.55
C ALA A 209 35.34 -16.49 4.10
N ILE A 210 35.29 -16.90 5.36
CA ILE A 210 34.08 -17.31 6.07
C ILE A 210 33.98 -16.54 7.37
N ARG A 211 32.80 -15.95 7.60
CA ARG A 211 32.36 -15.43 8.90
C ARG A 211 31.30 -16.35 9.49
N VAL A 212 31.51 -16.83 10.70
CA VAL A 212 30.47 -17.43 11.55
C VAL A 212 30.01 -16.39 12.54
N VAL A 213 28.70 -16.24 12.72
CA VAL A 213 28.12 -15.37 13.73
C VAL A 213 27.23 -16.21 14.65
N CYS A 214 27.52 -16.18 15.96
CA CYS A 214 26.65 -16.72 17.00
C CYS A 214 26.03 -15.53 17.73
N ASP A 215 24.72 -15.37 17.61
CA ASP A 215 23.96 -14.22 18.12
C ASP A 215 22.91 -14.67 19.14
N GLY A 216 22.45 -13.76 20.00
CA GLY A 216 21.45 -14.04 21.03
C GLY A 216 21.98 -14.81 22.26
N ILE A 217 23.30 -14.91 22.46
CA ILE A 217 23.89 -15.60 23.62
C ILE A 217 23.57 -14.80 24.89
N LYS A 218 22.70 -15.31 25.76
CA LYS A 218 22.46 -14.72 27.09
C LYS A 218 23.48 -15.23 28.09
N ALA A 219 24.46 -14.42 28.44
CA ALA A 219 25.39 -14.71 29.52
C ALA A 219 24.84 -14.22 30.86
N LEU A 220 24.75 -15.12 31.84
CA LEU A 220 24.75 -14.78 33.26
C LEU A 220 26.18 -14.95 33.81
N ALA A 221 26.52 -14.23 34.88
CA ALA A 221 27.89 -14.13 35.38
C ALA A 221 28.49 -15.45 35.94
N THR A 222 27.69 -16.51 36.11
CA THR A 222 28.06 -17.71 36.89
C THR A 222 27.57 -19.05 36.31
N SER A 223 27.12 -19.10 35.05
CA SER A 223 26.53 -20.33 34.48
C SER A 223 26.98 -20.61 33.04
N ASN A 224 27.17 -21.88 32.70
CA ASN A 224 27.43 -22.33 31.32
C ASN A 224 26.27 -21.95 30.39
N ALA A 225 26.53 -21.15 29.36
CA ALA A 225 25.60 -20.91 28.27
C ALA A 225 25.87 -21.87 27.11
N GLU A 226 24.93 -22.78 26.82
CA GLU A 226 24.88 -23.48 25.54
C GLU A 226 24.18 -22.61 24.49
N CYS A 227 24.66 -22.63 23.23
CA CYS A 227 24.05 -21.84 22.16
C CYS A 227 24.02 -22.59 20.81
N THR A 228 22.84 -22.64 20.21
CA THR A 228 22.57 -23.34 18.94
C THR A 228 21.88 -22.43 17.92
N VAL A 229 22.59 -21.39 17.46
CA VAL A 229 22.15 -20.53 16.34
C VAL A 229 23.30 -20.41 15.35
N PHE A 230 23.10 -20.86 14.10
CA PHE A 230 24.17 -20.89 13.09
C PHE A 230 23.72 -20.33 11.75
N TYR A 231 24.48 -19.38 11.23
CA TYR A 231 24.62 -19.19 9.79
C TYR A 231 26.09 -18.96 9.43
N ILE A 232 26.48 -19.42 8.24
CA ILE A 232 27.80 -19.16 7.66
C ILE A 232 27.62 -18.07 6.59
N LYS A 233 28.28 -16.94 6.78
CA LYS A 233 28.37 -15.85 5.79
C LYS A 233 29.68 -15.94 5.03
N LYS A 234 29.62 -15.66 3.74
CA LYS A 234 30.76 -15.26 2.91
C LYS A 234 30.94 -13.75 3.10
N THR A 235 32.15 -13.29 3.38
CA THR A 235 32.41 -11.85 3.58
C THR A 235 32.20 -11.08 2.26
N GLY A 236 31.32 -10.08 2.27
CA GLY A 236 31.06 -9.19 1.12
C GLY A 236 29.63 -9.20 0.57
N GLU A 237 28.71 -9.98 1.14
CA GLU A 237 27.29 -10.00 0.71
C GLU A 237 26.38 -9.30 1.74
N ASN A 238 25.44 -8.49 1.24
CA ASN A 238 24.42 -7.79 2.04
C ASN A 238 23.49 -8.77 2.79
N PRO A 239 22.78 -8.32 3.85
CA PRO A 239 21.92 -9.20 4.63
C PRO A 239 20.81 -9.82 3.77
N LEU A 240 20.93 -11.13 3.52
CA LEU A 240 19.85 -11.95 2.96
C LEU A 240 18.59 -11.77 3.83
N GLN A 241 17.44 -11.63 3.16
CA GLN A 241 16.15 -11.50 3.81
C GLN A 241 15.91 -12.65 4.80
N ASN A 242 15.19 -12.36 5.89
CA ASN A 242 14.74 -13.38 6.83
C ASN A 242 13.75 -14.32 6.12
N TYR A 243 14.23 -15.47 5.64
CA TYR A 243 13.41 -16.53 5.06
C TYR A 243 12.57 -17.22 6.14
N VAL A 244 11.46 -16.56 6.52
CA VAL A 244 10.44 -17.11 7.41
C VAL A 244 9.75 -18.29 6.71
N ALA A 245 9.77 -19.46 7.35
CA ALA A 245 9.07 -20.65 6.87
C ALA A 245 7.57 -20.34 6.67
N LYS A 246 7.01 -20.84 5.56
CA LYS A 246 5.61 -20.63 5.18
C LYS A 246 4.83 -21.91 5.41
N ASP A 247 3.71 -21.81 6.11
CA ASP A 247 2.63 -22.79 6.00
C ASP A 247 1.95 -22.60 4.64
N ILE A 248 1.52 -23.70 4.00
CA ILE A 248 0.90 -23.70 2.67
C ILE A 248 -0.27 -24.66 2.70
N GLN A 249 -1.49 -24.11 2.58
CA GLN A 249 -2.73 -24.86 2.62
C GLN A 249 -3.40 -24.84 1.24
N PHE A 250 -4.07 -25.94 0.88
CA PHE A 250 -4.59 -26.17 -0.47
C PHE A 250 -6.10 -26.45 -0.49
N GLY A 251 -6.74 -26.16 -1.62
CA GLY A 251 -8.09 -26.59 -1.95
C GLY A 251 -9.16 -26.20 -0.92
N THR A 252 -10.07 -27.14 -0.63
CA THR A 252 -11.24 -26.91 0.22
C THR A 252 -10.88 -26.55 1.67
N ARG A 253 -9.77 -27.05 2.23
CA ARG A 253 -9.31 -26.68 3.58
C ARG A 253 -8.97 -25.19 3.67
N ALA A 254 -8.20 -24.67 2.71
CA ALA A 254 -7.85 -23.26 2.66
C ALA A 254 -9.10 -22.37 2.45
N ARG A 255 -10.02 -22.79 1.56
CA ARG A 255 -11.29 -22.07 1.34
C ARG A 255 -12.17 -22.04 2.60
N ALA A 256 -12.29 -23.15 3.33
CA ALA A 256 -13.07 -23.22 4.56
C ALA A 256 -12.51 -22.29 5.66
N ALA A 257 -11.19 -22.28 5.86
CA ALA A 257 -10.55 -21.36 6.81
C ALA A 257 -10.76 -19.89 6.44
N MET A 258 -10.60 -19.52 5.15
CA MET A 258 -10.91 -18.17 4.68
C MET A 258 -12.40 -17.82 4.85
N LEU A 259 -13.32 -18.73 4.55
CA LEU A 259 -14.77 -18.53 4.68
C LEU A 259 -15.18 -18.30 6.14
N LEU A 260 -14.57 -18.97 7.11
CA LEU A 260 -14.76 -18.69 8.54
C LEU A 260 -14.31 -17.27 8.92
N GLY A 261 -13.27 -16.74 8.27
CA GLY A 261 -12.80 -15.37 8.47
C GLY A 261 -13.68 -14.31 7.82
N VAL A 262 -14.12 -14.56 6.58
CA VAL A 262 -15.12 -13.74 5.86
C VAL A 262 -16.40 -13.67 6.67
N ASN A 263 -16.94 -14.82 7.10
CA ASN A 263 -18.16 -14.88 7.89
C ASN A 263 -18.01 -14.16 9.23
N GLN A 264 -17.01 -14.46 10.06
CA GLN A 264 -16.94 -13.81 11.39
C GLN A 264 -16.71 -12.29 11.34
N LEU A 265 -16.07 -11.76 10.28
CA LEU A 265 -16.02 -10.31 10.08
C LEU A 265 -17.37 -9.77 9.59
N ALA A 266 -18.01 -10.41 8.61
CA ALA A 266 -19.29 -9.96 8.07
C ALA A 266 -20.45 -10.06 9.08
N GLU A 267 -20.49 -11.11 9.92
CA GLU A 267 -21.45 -11.25 11.03
C GLU A 267 -21.33 -10.11 12.04
N ALA A 268 -20.11 -9.60 12.29
CA ALA A 268 -19.86 -8.48 13.19
C ALA A 268 -20.15 -7.11 12.57
N VAL A 269 -20.08 -6.98 11.23
CA VAL A 269 -20.38 -5.75 10.49
C VAL A 269 -21.88 -5.64 10.17
N LYS A 270 -22.54 -6.73 9.76
CA LYS A 270 -23.93 -6.71 9.28
C LYS A 270 -24.95 -6.25 10.34
N VAL A 271 -24.64 -6.39 11.63
CA VAL A 271 -25.52 -5.93 12.72
C VAL A 271 -25.72 -4.42 12.72
N THR A 272 -24.83 -3.64 12.09
CA THR A 272 -24.98 -2.18 11.99
C THR A 272 -25.93 -1.76 10.87
N MET A 273 -26.34 -2.67 9.98
CA MET A 273 -27.06 -2.35 8.75
C MET A 273 -28.50 -1.86 8.99
N GLY A 274 -28.86 -0.75 8.35
CA GLY A 274 -30.22 -0.19 8.35
C GLY A 274 -30.60 0.59 9.62
N PRO A 275 -31.81 1.18 9.67
CA PRO A 275 -32.22 2.10 10.74
C PRO A 275 -32.20 1.42 12.12
N LYS A 276 -32.76 0.21 12.23
CA LYS A 276 -32.75 -0.62 13.45
C LYS A 276 -31.42 -1.38 13.68
N GLY A 277 -30.41 -1.14 12.84
CA GLY A 277 -29.05 -1.65 13.04
C GLY A 277 -28.43 -1.16 14.36
N ARG A 278 -27.65 -2.02 15.00
CA ARG A 278 -27.14 -1.89 16.38
C ARG A 278 -25.70 -1.39 16.38
N ASN A 279 -25.34 -0.65 17.43
CA ASN A 279 -23.98 -0.15 17.60
C ASN A 279 -23.01 -1.28 18.01
N VAL A 280 -21.78 -1.21 17.51
CA VAL A 280 -20.68 -2.10 17.88
C VAL A 280 -19.73 -1.34 18.80
N ILE A 281 -19.27 -2.00 19.86
CA ILE A 281 -18.29 -1.46 20.81
C ILE A 281 -16.92 -2.05 20.49
N ILE A 282 -15.93 -1.18 20.28
CA ILE A 282 -14.56 -1.53 19.90
C ILE A 282 -13.62 -1.07 21.01
N ASP A 283 -12.96 -2.04 21.66
CA ASP A 283 -11.94 -1.77 22.67
C ASP A 283 -10.73 -1.01 22.08
N GLN A 284 -10.13 -0.13 22.87
CA GLN A 284 -8.99 0.69 22.46
C GLN A 284 -7.82 0.53 23.43
N SER A 285 -6.61 0.39 22.90
CA SER A 285 -5.39 0.21 23.71
C SER A 285 -5.02 1.42 24.58
N ARG A 286 -5.68 2.57 24.36
CA ARG A 286 -5.69 3.78 25.20
C ARG A 286 -7.01 4.53 24.97
N GLY A 287 -7.58 5.11 26.02
CA GLY A 287 -8.82 5.90 25.94
C GLY A 287 -10.09 5.06 26.22
N PRO A 288 -11.28 5.66 26.09
CA PRO A 288 -12.55 4.94 26.15
C PRO A 288 -12.74 4.06 24.89
N PRO A 289 -13.57 3.00 24.96
CA PRO A 289 -13.90 2.20 23.78
C PRO A 289 -14.69 3.04 22.75
N LYS A 290 -14.39 2.88 21.45
CA LYS A 290 -15.19 3.54 20.39
C LYS A 290 -16.50 2.76 20.21
N VAL A 291 -17.62 3.45 20.39
CA VAL A 291 -18.93 3.01 19.93
C VAL A 291 -19.11 3.50 18.50
N THR A 292 -19.61 2.66 17.59
CA THR A 292 -19.83 3.06 16.19
C THR A 292 -20.89 2.21 15.50
N LYS A 293 -21.47 2.77 14.43
CA LYS A 293 -22.35 2.08 13.47
C LYS A 293 -21.68 1.91 12.08
N ASP A 294 -20.54 2.55 11.84
CA ASP A 294 -19.79 2.45 10.58
C ASP A 294 -19.15 1.05 10.41
N GLY A 295 -19.52 0.38 9.31
CA GLY A 295 -19.01 -0.94 8.94
C GLY A 295 -17.52 -0.97 8.62
N VAL A 296 -16.92 0.13 8.15
CA VAL A 296 -15.49 0.20 7.84
C VAL A 296 -14.64 0.26 9.11
N THR A 297 -15.04 1.02 10.13
CA THR A 297 -14.38 1.07 11.45
C THR A 297 -14.46 -0.31 12.12
N VAL A 298 -15.63 -0.96 12.09
CA VAL A 298 -15.80 -2.33 12.60
C VAL A 298 -14.92 -3.31 11.82
N ALA A 299 -14.97 -3.31 10.49
CA ALA A 299 -14.16 -4.21 9.66
C ALA A 299 -12.65 -4.03 9.89
N LYS A 300 -12.18 -2.78 10.01
CA LYS A 300 -10.75 -2.47 10.23
C LYS A 300 -10.24 -3.05 11.55
N SER A 301 -11.01 -2.98 12.63
CA SER A 301 -10.59 -3.42 13.98
C SER A 301 -10.41 -4.94 14.12
N ILE A 302 -11.24 -5.74 13.44
CA ILE A 302 -11.29 -7.20 13.61
C ILE A 302 -10.04 -7.88 13.04
N ASN A 303 -9.23 -8.55 13.88
CA ASN A 303 -8.05 -9.29 13.44
C ASN A 303 -8.05 -10.69 14.08
N PHE A 304 -7.65 -11.71 13.31
CA PHE A 304 -7.59 -13.10 13.77
C PHE A 304 -6.16 -13.62 13.88
N GLU A 305 -5.87 -14.39 14.94
CA GLU A 305 -4.57 -15.06 15.14
C GLU A 305 -4.28 -16.11 14.06
N GLU A 306 -5.30 -16.87 13.66
CA GLU A 306 -5.19 -17.86 12.60
C GLU A 306 -5.00 -17.16 11.25
N LYS A 307 -3.82 -17.35 10.65
CA LYS A 307 -3.42 -16.64 9.42
C LYS A 307 -4.34 -16.91 8.23
N ALA A 308 -4.81 -18.14 8.02
CA ALA A 308 -5.69 -18.48 6.90
C ALA A 308 -7.06 -17.79 7.02
N LYS A 309 -7.61 -17.76 8.23
CA LYS A 309 -8.82 -17.01 8.60
C LYS A 309 -8.62 -15.50 8.46
N ASN A 310 -7.49 -14.97 8.92
CA ASN A 310 -7.17 -13.55 8.81
C ASN A 310 -6.97 -13.09 7.35
N VAL A 311 -6.50 -13.95 6.45
CA VAL A 311 -6.49 -13.65 5.00
C VAL A 311 -7.91 -13.44 4.48
N GLY A 312 -8.86 -14.32 4.84
CA GLY A 312 -10.27 -14.15 4.47
C GLY A 312 -10.85 -12.82 4.98
N ALA A 313 -10.60 -12.49 6.26
CA ALA A 313 -11.03 -11.22 6.84
C ALA A 313 -10.42 -10.00 6.13
N ASN A 314 -9.10 -10.00 5.90
CA ASN A 314 -8.41 -8.88 5.27
C ASN A 314 -8.85 -8.61 3.82
N LEU A 315 -9.30 -9.63 3.08
CA LEU A 315 -9.91 -9.43 1.76
C LEU A 315 -11.23 -8.64 1.87
N VAL A 316 -12.07 -8.92 2.87
CA VAL A 316 -13.31 -8.14 3.10
C VAL A 316 -13.00 -6.72 3.57
N LYS A 317 -11.97 -6.52 4.42
CA LYS A 317 -11.49 -5.17 4.78
C LYS A 317 -11.08 -4.35 3.56
N GLN A 318 -10.42 -4.98 2.58
CA GLN A 318 -10.02 -4.32 1.34
C GLN A 318 -11.24 -3.90 0.51
N VAL A 319 -12.27 -4.75 0.40
CA VAL A 319 -13.54 -4.37 -0.26
C VAL A 319 -14.20 -3.20 0.47
N ALA A 320 -14.45 -3.33 1.78
CA ALA A 320 -15.12 -2.29 2.56
C ALA A 320 -14.37 -0.95 2.50
N SER A 321 -13.03 -0.96 2.59
CA SER A 321 -12.21 0.25 2.49
C SER A 321 -12.15 0.82 1.07
N ALA A 322 -12.23 -0.01 0.02
CA ALA A 322 -12.29 0.46 -1.36
C ALA A 322 -13.63 1.12 -1.68
N THR A 323 -14.75 0.52 -1.23
CA THR A 323 -16.08 1.13 -1.29
C THR A 323 -16.10 2.49 -0.58
N ASN A 324 -15.52 2.58 0.63
CA ASN A 324 -15.41 3.84 1.36
C ASN A 324 -14.56 4.90 0.64
N SER A 325 -13.53 4.52 -0.10
CA SER A 325 -12.70 5.49 -0.87
C SER A 325 -13.33 5.96 -2.18
N VAL A 326 -14.38 5.28 -2.67
CA VAL A 326 -15.04 5.63 -3.94
C VAL A 326 -16.41 6.28 -3.70
N ALA A 327 -17.26 5.67 -2.86
CA ALA A 327 -18.62 6.15 -2.60
C ALA A 327 -18.78 6.83 -1.23
N GLY A 328 -17.88 6.56 -0.28
CA GLY A 328 -17.94 7.12 1.08
C GLY A 328 -19.15 6.72 1.94
N ASP A 329 -19.95 5.76 1.47
CA ASP A 329 -21.03 5.04 2.17
C ASP A 329 -21.07 3.60 1.58
N GLY A 330 -21.99 2.74 2.03
CA GLY A 330 -22.24 1.40 1.47
C GLY A 330 -21.30 0.30 1.97
N THR A 331 -20.41 0.60 2.92
CA THR A 331 -19.35 -0.30 3.41
C THR A 331 -19.91 -1.59 4.03
N THR A 332 -20.98 -1.48 4.82
CA THR A 332 -21.73 -2.63 5.37
C THR A 332 -22.45 -3.41 4.27
N CYS A 333 -23.01 -2.74 3.26
CA CYS A 333 -23.68 -3.41 2.13
C CYS A 333 -22.69 -4.22 1.28
N ALA A 334 -21.56 -3.63 0.91
CA ALA A 334 -20.47 -4.31 0.20
C ALA A 334 -19.93 -5.51 0.99
N THR A 335 -19.87 -5.41 2.32
CA THR A 335 -19.48 -6.51 3.21
C THR A 335 -20.49 -7.67 3.17
N VAL A 336 -21.79 -7.38 3.26
CA VAL A 336 -22.87 -8.39 3.18
C VAL A 336 -22.92 -9.06 1.80
N LEU A 337 -22.82 -8.27 0.72
CA LEU A 337 -22.75 -8.79 -0.66
C LEU A 337 -21.51 -9.69 -0.85
N THR A 338 -20.36 -9.29 -0.32
CA THR A 338 -19.12 -10.10 -0.35
C THR A 338 -19.31 -11.41 0.39
N GLN A 339 -19.94 -11.41 1.57
CA GLN A 339 -20.24 -12.62 2.34
C GLN A 339 -21.13 -13.59 1.53
N ALA A 340 -22.20 -13.10 0.91
CA ALA A 340 -23.13 -13.90 0.13
C ALA A 340 -22.46 -14.51 -1.12
N ILE A 341 -21.81 -13.68 -1.95
CA ILE A 341 -21.12 -14.11 -3.18
C ILE A 341 -20.00 -15.10 -2.86
N PHE A 342 -19.20 -14.85 -1.82
CA PHE A 342 -18.10 -15.74 -1.45
C PHE A 342 -18.60 -17.07 -0.85
N THR A 343 -19.73 -17.07 -0.14
CA THR A 343 -20.34 -18.28 0.41
C THR A 343 -20.89 -19.19 -0.69
N GLU A 344 -21.73 -18.66 -1.59
CA GLU A 344 -22.28 -19.45 -2.70
C GLU A 344 -21.22 -19.81 -3.76
N GLY A 345 -20.20 -18.98 -3.93
CA GLY A 345 -19.01 -19.29 -4.71
C GLY A 345 -18.24 -20.47 -4.11
N CYS A 346 -18.01 -20.49 -2.79
CA CYS A 346 -17.35 -21.61 -2.12
C CYS A 346 -18.16 -22.91 -2.23
N LYS A 347 -19.50 -22.86 -2.12
CA LYS A 347 -20.39 -24.01 -2.35
C LYS A 347 -20.30 -24.53 -3.79
N SER A 348 -20.41 -23.64 -4.78
CA SER A 348 -20.40 -24.01 -6.20
C SER A 348 -19.04 -24.58 -6.64
N VAL A 349 -17.93 -24.03 -6.16
CA VAL A 349 -16.58 -24.58 -6.39
C VAL A 349 -16.35 -25.91 -5.63
N ALA A 350 -17.04 -26.15 -4.51
CA ALA A 350 -17.03 -27.45 -3.85
C ALA A 350 -17.84 -28.52 -4.62
N ALA A 351 -18.86 -28.11 -5.37
CA ALA A 351 -19.62 -28.97 -6.29
C ALA A 351 -18.89 -29.28 -7.61
N GLY A 352 -17.69 -28.74 -7.83
CA GLY A 352 -16.84 -29.04 -9.00
C GLY A 352 -16.96 -28.07 -10.18
N VAL A 353 -17.75 -26.99 -10.04
CA VAL A 353 -17.95 -25.95 -11.09
C VAL A 353 -16.62 -25.25 -11.43
N ASN A 354 -16.39 -24.91 -12.70
CA ASN A 354 -15.19 -24.22 -13.16
C ASN A 354 -15.11 -22.80 -12.59
N VAL A 355 -14.12 -22.57 -11.72
CA VAL A 355 -13.88 -21.28 -11.05
C VAL A 355 -13.77 -20.10 -12.03
N MET A 356 -13.20 -20.32 -13.22
CA MET A 356 -12.97 -19.25 -14.19
C MET A 356 -14.25 -18.86 -14.94
N ASP A 357 -15.11 -19.83 -15.28
CA ASP A 357 -16.38 -19.56 -15.93
C ASP A 357 -17.46 -19.10 -14.94
N LEU A 358 -17.42 -19.60 -13.69
CA LEU A 358 -18.19 -19.03 -12.58
C LEU A 358 -17.85 -17.55 -12.35
N ARG A 359 -16.56 -17.20 -12.36
CA ARG A 359 -16.11 -15.80 -12.27
C ARG A 359 -16.60 -14.96 -13.46
N LYS A 360 -16.55 -15.48 -14.69
CA LYS A 360 -17.12 -14.77 -15.86
C LYS A 360 -18.61 -14.53 -15.69
N GLY A 361 -19.37 -15.52 -15.22
CA GLY A 361 -20.81 -15.36 -14.95
C GLY A 361 -21.11 -14.28 -13.92
N ILE A 362 -20.34 -14.25 -12.81
CA ILE A 362 -20.44 -13.20 -11.79
C ILE A 362 -20.09 -11.82 -12.38
N SER A 363 -19.00 -11.70 -13.14
CA SER A 363 -18.64 -10.43 -13.80
C SER A 363 -19.71 -9.99 -14.81
N MET A 364 -20.17 -10.87 -15.70
CA MET A 364 -21.23 -10.55 -16.68
C MET A 364 -22.53 -10.10 -16.01
N ALA A 365 -22.89 -10.67 -14.85
CA ALA A 365 -24.01 -10.18 -14.06
C ALA A 365 -23.73 -8.79 -13.49
N VAL A 366 -22.58 -8.59 -12.85
CA VAL A 366 -22.19 -7.30 -12.22
C VAL A 366 -22.04 -6.19 -13.25
N ASP A 367 -21.39 -6.43 -14.38
CA ASP A 367 -21.18 -5.46 -15.46
C ASP A 367 -22.53 -5.00 -16.04
N ALA A 368 -23.45 -5.95 -16.29
CA ALA A 368 -24.79 -5.65 -16.77
C ALA A 368 -25.69 -5.01 -15.71
N ILE A 369 -25.53 -5.36 -14.42
CA ILE A 369 -26.15 -4.62 -13.32
C ILE A 369 -25.63 -3.17 -13.35
N ILE A 370 -24.33 -2.92 -13.50
CA ILE A 370 -23.75 -1.56 -13.49
C ILE A 370 -24.17 -0.74 -14.72
N ASP A 371 -24.18 -1.32 -15.92
CA ASP A 371 -24.61 -0.68 -17.18
C ASP A 371 -26.07 -0.19 -17.17
N ASP A 372 -26.84 -0.69 -16.22
CA ASP A 372 -28.28 -0.52 -16.07
C ASP A 372 -28.64 0.26 -14.79
N LEU A 373 -27.86 0.07 -13.72
CA LEU A 373 -27.66 1.01 -12.60
C LEU A 373 -27.12 2.39 -13.04
N LYS A 374 -26.95 2.65 -14.34
CA LYS A 374 -26.68 3.98 -14.92
C LYS A 374 -27.80 4.51 -15.83
N ARG A 375 -28.85 3.71 -16.12
CA ARG A 375 -29.89 4.04 -17.11
C ARG A 375 -31.16 4.67 -16.56
N GLN A 376 -31.45 4.46 -15.28
CA GLN A 376 -32.60 5.07 -14.59
C GLN A 376 -32.16 6.10 -13.55
N ALA A 377 -31.07 6.82 -13.84
CA ALA A 377 -30.45 7.76 -12.94
C ALA A 377 -31.34 9.01 -12.78
N LEU A 378 -32.07 9.08 -11.67
CA LEU A 378 -32.84 10.26 -11.30
C LEU A 378 -31.89 11.30 -10.67
N MET A 379 -31.34 12.16 -11.54
CA MET A 379 -30.43 13.24 -11.15
C MET A 379 -31.08 14.20 -10.14
N ILE A 380 -30.63 14.13 -8.89
CA ILE A 380 -31.15 14.95 -7.79
C ILE A 380 -30.96 16.45 -8.07
N SER A 381 -32.04 17.21 -7.91
CA SER A 381 -32.08 18.62 -8.29
C SER A 381 -32.72 19.53 -7.23
N THR A 382 -33.60 19.01 -6.39
CA THR A 382 -34.30 19.77 -5.35
C THR A 382 -33.60 19.69 -3.99
N PRO A 383 -33.64 20.74 -3.15
CA PRO A 383 -33.15 20.68 -1.77
C PRO A 383 -33.83 19.60 -0.92
N GLU A 384 -35.09 19.28 -1.22
CA GLU A 384 -35.89 18.25 -0.54
C GLU A 384 -35.35 16.84 -0.81
N GLU A 385 -34.99 16.52 -2.06
CA GLU A 385 -34.34 15.24 -2.43
C GLU A 385 -32.98 15.10 -1.75
N ILE A 386 -32.17 16.17 -1.73
CA ILE A 386 -30.88 16.22 -1.02
C ILE A 386 -31.09 15.97 0.48
N THR A 387 -32.07 16.66 1.09
CA THR A 387 -32.46 16.48 2.50
C THR A 387 -32.88 15.03 2.78
N GLN A 388 -33.64 14.41 1.88
CA GLN A 388 -34.08 13.02 2.03
C GLN A 388 -32.91 12.04 2.01
N VAL A 389 -32.00 12.12 1.03
CA VAL A 389 -30.82 11.25 0.97
C VAL A 389 -29.92 11.46 2.20
N ALA A 390 -29.64 12.72 2.56
CA ALA A 390 -28.85 13.04 3.75
C ALA A 390 -29.49 12.47 5.03
N THR A 391 -30.81 12.58 5.18
CA THR A 391 -31.55 12.05 6.34
C THR A 391 -31.45 10.52 6.41
N ILE A 392 -31.59 9.82 5.28
CA ILE A 392 -31.51 8.35 5.23
C ILE A 392 -30.11 7.87 5.65
N SER A 393 -29.05 8.43 5.05
CA SER A 393 -27.66 8.07 5.37
C SER A 393 -27.23 8.52 6.77
N ALA A 394 -27.77 9.62 7.30
CA ALA A 394 -27.58 10.05 8.70
C ALA A 394 -28.31 9.17 9.74
N ASN A 395 -28.79 7.98 9.34
CA ASN A 395 -29.56 7.04 10.17
C ASN A 395 -30.93 7.60 10.64
N GLY A 396 -31.57 8.45 9.84
CA GLY A 396 -32.88 9.04 10.12
C GLY A 396 -32.83 10.41 10.81
N GLU A 397 -31.66 10.95 11.15
CA GLU A 397 -31.54 12.29 11.73
C GLU A 397 -31.80 13.39 10.69
N ARG A 398 -33.06 13.82 10.61
CA ARG A 398 -33.53 14.89 9.71
C ARG A 398 -32.84 16.24 9.95
N GLU A 399 -32.44 16.53 11.19
CA GLU A 399 -31.67 17.73 11.55
C GLU A 399 -30.35 17.82 10.77
N ILE A 400 -29.60 16.71 10.74
CA ILE A 400 -28.36 16.57 9.95
C ILE A 400 -28.69 16.73 8.46
N GLY A 401 -29.79 16.13 7.98
CA GLY A 401 -30.21 16.23 6.60
C GLY A 401 -30.49 17.66 6.14
N GLU A 402 -31.25 18.42 6.94
CA GLU A 402 -31.57 19.82 6.67
C GLU A 402 -30.34 20.74 6.81
N LEU A 403 -29.37 20.41 7.67
CA LEU A 403 -28.10 21.12 7.75
C LEU A 403 -27.20 20.86 6.53
N ILE A 404 -27.12 19.61 6.05
CA ILE A 404 -26.37 19.26 4.83
C ILE A 404 -26.98 19.92 3.59
N ALA A 405 -28.31 19.91 3.45
CA ALA A 405 -28.98 20.59 2.34
C ALA A 405 -28.74 22.11 2.36
N ARG A 406 -28.88 22.77 3.53
CA ARG A 406 -28.55 24.20 3.70
C ARG A 406 -27.07 24.52 3.52
N ALA A 407 -26.17 23.55 3.71
CA ALA A 407 -24.76 23.71 3.36
C ALA A 407 -24.58 23.68 1.84
N MET A 408 -25.09 22.65 1.16
CA MET A 408 -25.03 22.50 -0.30
C MET A 408 -25.70 23.68 -1.05
N GLU A 409 -26.78 24.23 -0.51
CA GLU A 409 -27.43 25.43 -1.06
C GLU A 409 -26.51 26.66 -0.99
N LYS A 410 -25.78 26.85 0.13
CA LYS A 410 -24.91 28.01 0.34
C LYS A 410 -23.57 27.94 -0.41
N VAL A 411 -22.96 26.75 -0.53
CA VAL A 411 -21.66 26.59 -1.22
C VAL A 411 -21.78 26.09 -2.67
N GLY A 412 -23.00 25.74 -3.11
CA GLY A 412 -23.26 25.12 -4.41
C GLY A 412 -22.93 23.63 -4.45
N LYS A 413 -23.32 22.95 -5.55
CA LYS A 413 -23.11 21.49 -5.73
C LYS A 413 -21.63 21.10 -5.69
N ASP A 414 -20.76 21.86 -6.35
CA ASP A 414 -19.30 21.68 -6.34
C ASP A 414 -18.62 22.21 -5.07
N GLY A 415 -19.42 22.73 -4.12
CA GLY A 415 -18.96 23.43 -2.94
C GLY A 415 -18.25 22.53 -1.93
N VAL A 416 -17.35 23.15 -1.17
CA VAL A 416 -16.58 22.46 -0.13
C VAL A 416 -17.40 22.44 1.16
N ILE A 417 -17.70 21.24 1.64
CA ILE A 417 -18.30 21.00 2.96
C ILE A 417 -17.29 20.18 3.76
N THR A 418 -17.01 20.59 4.99
CA THR A 418 -16.13 19.91 5.95
C THR A 418 -16.88 19.63 7.26
N VAL A 419 -16.40 18.66 8.02
CA VAL A 419 -16.98 18.27 9.30
C VAL A 419 -15.93 18.38 10.41
N ALA A 420 -16.23 19.19 11.42
CA ALA A 420 -15.39 19.51 12.57
C ALA A 420 -16.11 19.14 13.88
N ASP A 421 -15.37 19.09 14.98
CA ASP A 421 -15.93 18.85 16.31
C ASP A 421 -16.53 20.14 16.88
N GLY A 422 -17.75 20.07 17.41
CA GLY A 422 -18.42 21.19 18.08
C GLY A 422 -17.99 21.33 19.54
N ASN A 423 -18.00 22.58 20.03
CA ASN A 423 -17.83 22.89 21.45
C ASN A 423 -19.19 23.08 22.17
N THR A 424 -20.28 22.78 21.47
CA THR A 424 -21.68 23.05 21.80
C THR A 424 -22.48 21.74 21.75
N LEU A 425 -23.68 21.72 22.35
CA LEU A 425 -24.54 20.53 22.35
C LEU A 425 -25.27 20.36 21.00
N ASP A 426 -25.62 21.49 20.36
CA ASP A 426 -26.34 21.56 19.09
C ASP A 426 -25.37 21.57 17.90
N ASN A 427 -25.86 21.21 16.71
CA ASN A 427 -25.05 21.24 15.49
C ASN A 427 -25.01 22.65 14.87
N GLU A 428 -23.82 23.13 14.49
CA GLU A 428 -23.63 24.45 13.87
C GLU A 428 -23.20 24.33 12.40
N LEU A 429 -23.71 25.23 11.55
CA LEU A 429 -23.29 25.40 10.16
C LEU A 429 -22.68 26.80 9.97
N GLU A 430 -21.35 26.87 9.96
CA GLU A 430 -20.61 28.10 9.66
C GLU A 430 -20.18 28.08 8.18
N VAL A 431 -20.37 29.18 7.45
CA VAL A 431 -19.83 29.31 6.08
C VAL A 431 -18.68 30.32 6.14
N VAL A 432 -17.49 29.84 5.78
CA VAL A 432 -16.21 30.55 5.93
C VAL A 432 -15.55 30.74 4.57
N GLU A 433 -14.77 31.80 4.43
CA GLU A 433 -13.95 32.01 3.23
C GLU A 433 -12.76 31.04 3.26
N GLY A 434 -12.60 30.26 2.19
CA GLY A 434 -11.62 29.17 2.12
C GLY A 434 -11.64 28.46 0.76
N MET A 435 -10.78 27.45 0.60
CA MET A 435 -10.67 26.67 -0.63
C MET A 435 -10.21 25.22 -0.37
N LYS A 436 -10.56 24.32 -1.30
CA LYS A 436 -10.09 22.93 -1.35
C LYS A 436 -9.15 22.68 -2.52
N LEU A 437 -7.98 22.12 -2.23
CA LEU A 437 -6.98 21.68 -3.20
C LEU A 437 -6.94 20.15 -3.24
N GLY A 438 -7.07 19.56 -4.43
CA GLY A 438 -7.01 18.11 -4.67
C GLY A 438 -5.60 17.55 -4.61
N ARG A 439 -4.88 17.82 -3.52
CA ARG A 439 -3.53 17.36 -3.22
C ARG A 439 -3.36 17.21 -1.71
N GLY A 440 -2.87 16.04 -1.31
CA GLY A 440 -2.54 15.71 0.07
C GLY A 440 -1.04 15.68 0.36
N TYR A 441 -0.66 14.91 1.37
CA TYR A 441 0.69 14.92 1.93
C TYR A 441 1.67 14.08 1.13
N ILE A 442 2.96 14.42 1.24
CA ILE A 442 4.05 13.65 0.64
C ILE A 442 4.44 12.45 1.54
N SER A 443 4.08 12.45 2.83
CA SER A 443 4.44 11.38 3.76
C SER A 443 3.47 11.21 4.95
N PRO A 444 3.06 9.97 5.32
CA PRO A 444 2.23 9.71 6.50
C PRO A 444 2.82 10.12 7.85
N TYR A 445 4.14 10.39 7.93
CA TYR A 445 4.73 11.02 9.12
C TYR A 445 4.18 12.44 9.37
N PHE A 446 3.47 13.03 8.39
CA PHE A 446 2.72 14.27 8.52
C PHE A 446 1.27 14.09 9.05
N ILE A 447 0.89 12.97 9.67
CA ILE A 447 -0.39 12.90 10.42
C ILE A 447 -0.29 13.69 11.74
N THR A 448 -1.36 14.41 12.15
CA THR A 448 -1.56 14.91 13.53
C THR A 448 -2.56 14.04 14.27
N ASP A 449 -3.77 13.90 13.73
CA ASP A 449 -4.79 13.04 14.32
C ASP A 449 -4.68 11.62 13.76
N THR A 450 -4.18 10.72 14.60
CA THR A 450 -4.10 9.29 14.27
C THR A 450 -5.47 8.60 14.14
N LYS A 451 -6.57 9.17 14.66
CA LYS A 451 -7.93 8.61 14.50
C LYS A 451 -8.42 8.80 13.06
N THR A 452 -8.46 10.03 12.56
CA THR A 452 -8.94 10.37 11.21
C THR A 452 -7.86 10.30 10.12
N GLN A 453 -6.59 10.08 10.50
CA GLN A 453 -5.40 10.14 9.61
C GLN A 453 -5.20 11.51 8.96
N LYS A 454 -5.73 12.59 9.55
CA LYS A 454 -5.64 13.96 9.04
C LYS A 454 -4.44 14.72 9.60
N CYS A 455 -4.18 15.85 8.96
CA CYS A 455 -3.35 16.92 9.50
C CYS A 455 -4.22 18.16 9.72
N ASP A 456 -4.23 18.64 10.96
CA ASP A 456 -4.93 19.85 11.37
C ASP A 456 -3.88 20.90 11.79
N LEU A 457 -3.91 22.08 11.15
CA LEU A 457 -3.00 23.19 11.43
C LEU A 457 -3.77 24.44 11.86
N GLU A 458 -3.58 24.84 13.11
CA GLU A 458 -4.05 26.13 13.62
C GLU A 458 -3.09 27.26 13.18
N HIS A 459 -3.65 28.31 12.58
CA HIS A 459 -2.93 29.53 12.21
C HIS A 459 -1.56 29.32 11.49
N PRO A 460 -1.44 28.44 10.49
CA PRO A 460 -0.16 28.19 9.81
C PRO A 460 0.37 29.42 9.08
N LEU A 461 1.67 29.46 8.85
CA LEU A 461 2.30 30.19 7.76
C LEU A 461 2.20 29.33 6.50
N ILE A 462 1.96 29.94 5.33
CA ILE A 462 1.90 29.22 4.05
C ILE A 462 3.07 29.68 3.18
N PHE A 463 3.93 28.75 2.79
CA PHE A 463 5.03 28.98 1.86
C PHE A 463 4.69 28.31 0.52
N ILE A 464 4.69 29.10 -0.55
CA ILE A 464 4.33 28.66 -1.90
C ILE A 464 5.56 28.76 -2.80
N HIS A 465 5.91 27.67 -3.49
CA HIS A 465 7.08 27.59 -4.37
C HIS A 465 6.71 26.94 -5.71
N ASP A 466 6.92 27.67 -6.82
CA ASP A 466 6.49 27.28 -8.17
C ASP A 466 7.36 26.18 -8.83
N LYS A 467 8.17 25.46 -8.05
CA LYS A 467 9.17 24.47 -8.51
C LYS A 467 9.38 23.37 -7.48
N LYS A 468 10.12 22.32 -7.86
CA LYS A 468 10.62 21.29 -6.94
C LYS A 468 11.59 21.87 -5.91
N ILE A 469 11.49 21.40 -4.67
CA ILE A 469 12.43 21.73 -3.59
C ILE A 469 13.48 20.62 -3.49
N SER A 470 14.64 20.87 -4.09
CA SER A 470 15.82 19.98 -4.07
C SER A 470 16.84 20.36 -2.99
N ASP A 471 17.09 21.67 -2.78
CA ASP A 471 18.08 22.15 -1.82
C ASP A 471 17.44 22.45 -0.44
N MET A 472 18.05 21.90 0.62
CA MET A 472 17.70 22.19 2.01
C MET A 472 17.89 23.66 2.38
N ASN A 473 18.90 24.36 1.83
CA ASN A 473 19.19 25.76 2.19
C ASN A 473 18.00 26.70 1.92
N SER A 474 17.21 26.39 0.88
CA SER A 474 15.99 27.12 0.51
C SER A 474 14.90 27.05 1.59
N LEU A 475 14.87 25.98 2.39
CA LEU A 475 13.91 25.80 3.47
C LEU A 475 14.39 26.37 4.81
N VAL A 476 15.70 26.37 5.10
CA VAL A 476 16.25 26.76 6.42
C VAL A 476 15.69 28.09 6.90
N ARG A 477 15.75 29.14 6.06
CA ARG A 477 15.26 30.49 6.42
C ARG A 477 13.75 30.55 6.68
N ILE A 478 12.96 29.70 6.02
CA ILE A 478 11.50 29.64 6.19
C ILE A 478 11.15 28.86 7.47
N LEU A 479 11.93 27.83 7.79
CA LEU A 479 11.82 27.08 9.04
C LEU A 479 12.24 27.93 10.25
N GLU A 480 13.32 28.71 10.13
CA GLU A 480 13.75 29.71 11.14
C GLU A 480 12.62 30.70 11.44
N LEU A 481 12.01 31.30 10.40
CA LEU A 481 10.86 32.22 10.55
C LEU A 481 9.61 31.56 11.16
N ALA A 482 9.37 30.27 10.90
CA ALA A 482 8.25 29.53 11.49
C ALA A 482 8.50 29.23 12.99
N VAL A 483 9.74 28.87 13.35
CA VAL A 483 10.17 28.66 14.73
C VAL A 483 10.15 29.96 15.53
N GLU A 484 10.71 31.04 14.99
CA GLU A 484 10.72 32.39 15.60
C GLU A 484 9.30 32.88 15.92
N LYS A 485 8.36 32.69 14.99
CA LYS A 485 6.96 33.11 15.14
C LYS A 485 6.10 32.09 15.89
N HIS A 486 6.67 30.96 16.33
CA HIS A 486 5.99 29.84 16.97
C HIS A 486 4.73 29.36 16.22
N ARG A 487 4.72 29.45 14.88
CA ARG A 487 3.57 29.09 14.04
C ARG A 487 3.86 27.84 13.21
N PRO A 488 2.85 26.98 12.92
CA PRO A 488 3.00 25.89 11.98
C PRO A 488 3.38 26.38 10.57
N LEU A 489 3.90 25.48 9.74
CA LEU A 489 4.26 25.77 8.35
C LEU A 489 3.59 24.78 7.39
N LEU A 490 2.80 25.31 6.45
CA LEU A 490 2.30 24.60 5.28
C LEU A 490 3.22 24.94 4.09
N ILE A 491 3.81 23.91 3.49
CA ILE A 491 4.64 24.03 2.27
C ILE A 491 3.81 23.55 1.08
N VAL A 492 3.65 24.42 0.07
CA VAL A 492 3.00 24.12 -1.21
C VAL A 492 4.07 24.26 -2.29
N ALA A 493 4.41 23.16 -2.96
CA ALA A 493 5.44 23.10 -3.99
C ALA A 493 5.01 22.19 -5.15
N GLU A 494 5.75 22.22 -6.27
CA GLU A 494 5.60 21.23 -7.34
C GLU A 494 5.89 19.81 -6.83
N ASP A 495 6.96 19.69 -6.04
CA ASP A 495 7.45 18.43 -5.45
C ASP A 495 8.46 18.75 -4.32
N VAL A 496 8.78 17.77 -3.46
CA VAL A 496 9.83 17.88 -2.44
C VAL A 496 10.70 16.63 -2.47
N GLU A 497 11.98 16.79 -2.78
CA GLU A 497 12.90 15.66 -2.96
C GLU A 497 13.24 14.96 -1.63
N SER A 498 13.82 13.74 -1.73
CA SER A 498 14.04 12.83 -0.60
C SER A 498 14.77 13.47 0.58
N ASP A 499 15.73 14.34 0.30
CA ASP A 499 16.69 14.82 1.29
C ASP A 499 16.12 16.01 2.09
N PRO A 500 15.52 17.04 1.46
CA PRO A 500 14.65 18.00 2.13
C PRO A 500 13.47 17.34 2.86
N LEU A 501 12.82 16.33 2.26
CA LEU A 501 11.70 15.61 2.87
C LEU A 501 12.12 14.87 4.15
N ALA A 502 13.26 14.18 4.14
CA ALA A 502 13.81 13.50 5.30
C ALA A 502 14.16 14.49 6.43
N MET A 503 14.76 15.64 6.08
CA MET A 503 15.04 16.72 7.03
C MET A 503 13.75 17.25 7.69
N LEU A 504 12.68 17.49 6.91
CA LEU A 504 11.38 17.93 7.44
C LEU A 504 10.74 16.88 8.38
N ILE A 505 10.80 15.60 8.02
CA ILE A 505 10.28 14.49 8.85
C ILE A 505 11.04 14.40 10.17
N ILE A 506 12.38 14.49 10.14
CA ILE A 506 13.22 14.46 11.36
C ILE A 506 12.93 15.67 12.25
N ASN A 507 12.83 16.88 11.68
CA ASN A 507 12.59 18.10 12.43
C ASN A 507 11.18 18.15 13.05
N LYS A 508 10.14 17.63 12.38
CA LYS A 508 8.83 17.39 13.02
C LYS A 508 8.97 16.47 14.23
N HIS A 509 9.77 15.41 14.13
CA HIS A 509 9.90 14.40 15.17
C HIS A 509 10.79 14.80 16.36
N GLN A 510 11.74 15.72 16.18
CA GLN A 510 12.76 16.06 17.19
C GLN A 510 12.69 17.50 17.72
N ALA A 511 12.23 18.47 16.92
CA ALA A 511 12.35 19.90 17.22
C ALA A 511 11.00 20.61 17.46
N GLY A 512 9.88 19.87 17.47
CA GLY A 512 8.54 20.43 17.74
C GLY A 512 7.99 21.33 16.63
N VAL A 513 8.69 21.49 15.51
CA VAL A 513 8.26 22.32 14.39
C VAL A 513 7.07 21.66 13.70
N LYS A 514 5.89 22.28 13.81
CA LYS A 514 4.65 21.82 13.16
C LYS A 514 4.69 22.10 11.65
N VAL A 515 5.50 21.36 10.88
CA VAL A 515 5.47 21.37 9.40
C VAL A 515 4.67 20.17 8.91
N ILE A 516 3.44 20.38 8.42
CA ILE A 516 2.45 19.31 8.31
C ILE A 516 1.39 19.57 7.19
N VAL A 517 0.87 18.53 6.52
CA VAL A 517 -0.14 18.57 5.43
C VAL A 517 -1.06 17.32 5.54
N SER A 518 -2.28 17.31 4.98
CA SER A 518 -3.33 16.25 5.16
C SER A 518 -3.41 15.23 4.01
N LEU A 519 -4.18 14.13 4.15
CA LEU A 519 -3.95 12.86 3.43
C LEU A 519 -4.15 12.88 1.90
N ASP A 520 -5.34 13.22 1.39
CA ASP A 520 -5.66 13.27 -0.06
C ASP A 520 -5.95 14.68 -0.57
N ASP A 521 -6.52 15.52 0.31
CA ASP A 521 -6.97 16.88 0.04
C ASP A 521 -6.41 17.87 1.07
N THR A 522 -6.03 19.06 0.62
CA THR A 522 -5.65 20.18 1.48
C THR A 522 -6.77 21.21 1.47
N ILE A 523 -7.30 21.53 2.65
CA ILE A 523 -8.37 22.53 2.81
C ILE A 523 -7.83 23.71 3.62
N ILE A 524 -8.02 24.91 3.10
CA ILE A 524 -7.57 26.17 3.72
C ILE A 524 -8.82 26.94 4.13
N LEU A 525 -8.92 27.29 5.42
CA LEU A 525 -10.04 28.04 6.00
C LEU A 525 -9.54 29.40 6.50
N HIS A 526 -10.40 30.42 6.48
CA HIS A 526 -10.14 31.79 6.96
C HIS A 526 -8.86 32.41 6.37
N GLY A 527 -8.75 32.42 5.04
CA GLY A 527 -7.60 32.99 4.33
C GLY A 527 -7.46 34.50 4.55
N GLY A 528 -6.34 34.94 5.16
CA GLY A 528 -6.05 36.36 5.45
C GLY A 528 -5.64 37.22 4.24
N GLY A 529 -6.31 37.06 3.10
CA GLY A 529 -6.10 37.86 1.89
C GLY A 529 -6.95 39.13 1.85
N ASP A 530 -6.56 40.11 1.03
CA ASP A 530 -7.40 41.29 0.74
C ASP A 530 -8.60 40.86 -0.13
N LYS A 531 -9.81 40.95 0.42
CA LYS A 531 -11.06 40.59 -0.27
C LYS A 531 -11.23 41.33 -1.60
N ARG A 532 -10.72 42.56 -1.71
CA ARG A 532 -10.78 43.34 -2.96
C ARG A 532 -9.94 42.69 -4.07
N GLN A 533 -8.77 42.14 -3.73
CA GLN A 533 -7.91 41.41 -4.67
C GLN A 533 -8.50 40.04 -5.03
N ILE A 534 -9.21 39.40 -4.10
CA ILE A 534 -9.89 38.12 -4.35
C ILE A 534 -11.04 38.32 -5.35
N GLU A 535 -11.89 39.35 -5.18
CA GLU A 535 -12.99 39.62 -6.11
C GLU A 535 -12.47 40.10 -7.48
N GLU A 536 -11.43 40.96 -7.50
CA GLU A 536 -10.73 41.36 -8.74
C GLU A 536 -10.18 40.14 -9.50
N ARG A 537 -9.73 39.11 -8.78
CA ARG A 537 -9.29 37.83 -9.37
C ARG A 537 -10.44 36.93 -9.81
N CYS A 538 -11.58 36.97 -9.14
CA CYS A 538 -12.79 36.27 -9.57
C CYS A 538 -13.32 36.86 -10.88
N GLU A 539 -13.35 38.19 -11.01
CA GLU A 539 -13.78 38.88 -12.23
C GLU A 539 -12.87 38.58 -13.43
N GLN A 540 -11.54 38.53 -13.22
CA GLN A 540 -10.59 38.06 -14.23
C GLN A 540 -10.88 36.62 -14.70
N LEU A 541 -11.34 35.73 -13.81
CA LEU A 541 -11.71 34.36 -14.16
C LEU A 541 -13.04 34.30 -14.90
N ARG A 542 -14.07 35.05 -14.48
CA ARG A 542 -15.35 35.21 -15.21
C ARG A 542 -15.09 35.65 -16.66
N SER A 543 -14.32 36.72 -16.83
CA SER A 543 -13.93 37.22 -18.15
C SER A 543 -13.10 36.22 -18.97
N THR A 544 -12.29 35.36 -18.33
CA THR A 544 -11.57 34.27 -19.01
C THR A 544 -12.52 33.18 -19.52
N ILE A 545 -13.55 32.83 -18.73
CA ILE A 545 -14.57 31.83 -19.11
C ILE A 545 -15.38 32.32 -20.30
N GLU A 546 -15.72 33.62 -20.37
CA GLU A 546 -16.42 34.20 -21.51
C GLU A 546 -15.53 34.23 -22.77
N ASN A 547 -14.34 34.85 -22.67
CA ASN A 547 -13.50 35.16 -23.83
C ASN A 547 -12.70 33.99 -24.41
N SER A 548 -12.40 32.93 -23.63
CA SER A 548 -11.71 31.76 -24.22
C SER A 548 -12.64 30.99 -25.16
N THR A 549 -12.09 30.44 -26.24
CA THR A 549 -12.80 29.52 -27.16
C THR A 549 -12.52 28.05 -26.85
N ALA A 550 -11.54 27.74 -25.99
CA ALA A 550 -11.18 26.37 -25.64
C ALA A 550 -12.03 25.87 -24.45
N VAL A 551 -12.72 24.73 -24.64
CA VAL A 551 -13.55 24.11 -23.60
C VAL A 551 -12.74 23.81 -22.32
N PHE A 552 -11.54 23.27 -22.48
CA PHE A 552 -10.61 23.00 -21.37
C PHE A 552 -10.28 24.25 -20.53
N ASP A 553 -10.07 25.40 -21.17
CA ASP A 553 -9.78 26.65 -20.45
C ASP A 553 -11.02 27.16 -19.70
N LYS A 554 -12.21 27.03 -20.29
CA LYS A 554 -13.47 27.36 -19.60
C LYS A 554 -13.67 26.47 -18.38
N GLU A 555 -13.50 25.15 -18.52
CA GLU A 555 -13.58 24.19 -17.43
C GLU A 555 -12.56 24.50 -16.32
N LYS A 556 -11.30 24.76 -16.66
CA LYS A 556 -10.24 25.05 -15.67
C LYS A 556 -10.38 26.44 -15.04
N ALA A 557 -10.93 27.43 -15.74
CA ALA A 557 -11.25 28.73 -15.18
C ALA A 557 -12.48 28.66 -14.26
N GLN A 558 -13.51 27.88 -14.63
CA GLN A 558 -14.70 27.61 -13.82
C GLN A 558 -14.34 26.84 -12.54
N GLU A 559 -13.54 25.78 -12.63
CA GLU A 559 -13.05 25.01 -11.47
C GLU A 559 -12.32 25.93 -10.47
N ARG A 560 -11.50 26.86 -10.98
CA ARG A 560 -10.77 27.84 -10.16
C ARG A 560 -11.66 28.94 -9.61
N LEU A 561 -12.69 29.36 -10.34
CA LEU A 561 -13.69 30.32 -9.88
C LEU A 561 -14.51 29.73 -8.72
N SER A 562 -15.09 28.53 -8.91
CA SER A 562 -15.84 27.83 -7.86
C SER A 562 -15.01 27.63 -6.58
N LYS A 563 -13.70 27.35 -6.70
CA LYS A 563 -12.77 27.23 -5.56
C LYS A 563 -12.38 28.54 -4.89
N LEU A 564 -12.69 29.69 -5.48
CA LEU A 564 -12.44 31.03 -4.91
C LEU A 564 -13.73 31.70 -4.41
N SER A 565 -14.85 31.50 -5.09
CA SER A 565 -16.14 32.14 -4.77
C SER A 565 -17.13 31.25 -4.01
N GLY A 566 -17.00 29.92 -4.07
CA GLY A 566 -17.93 28.98 -3.41
C GLY A 566 -17.77 28.86 -1.89
N GLY A 567 -16.65 29.35 -1.34
CA GLY A 567 -16.34 29.26 0.09
C GLY A 567 -16.20 27.83 0.61
N VAL A 568 -16.26 27.69 1.94
CA VAL A 568 -16.28 26.40 2.63
C VAL A 568 -17.35 26.41 3.72
N ALA A 569 -18.24 25.42 3.73
CA ALA A 569 -19.16 25.17 4.83
C ALA A 569 -18.48 24.26 5.86
N VAL A 570 -18.34 24.73 7.09
CA VAL A 570 -17.87 23.96 8.24
C VAL A 570 -19.10 23.53 9.05
N PHE A 571 -19.42 22.25 8.99
CA PHE A 571 -20.39 21.60 9.87
C PHE A 571 -19.68 21.26 11.18
N LYS A 572 -20.09 21.85 12.31
CA LYS A 572 -19.58 21.49 13.64
C LYS A 572 -20.59 20.56 14.31
N VAL A 573 -20.14 19.38 14.71
CA VAL A 573 -21.00 18.34 15.27
C VAL A 573 -21.11 18.49 16.78
N GLY A 574 -22.33 18.72 17.26
CA GLY A 574 -22.61 18.88 18.70
C GLY A 574 -22.93 17.57 19.40
N GLY A 575 -22.66 17.52 20.72
CA GLY A 575 -22.97 16.36 21.56
C GLY A 575 -22.49 16.51 23.01
N ALA A 576 -22.97 15.64 23.90
CA ALA A 576 -22.66 15.70 25.33
C ALA A 576 -21.38 14.94 25.72
N SER A 577 -20.74 14.19 24.81
CA SER A 577 -19.48 13.47 25.06
C SER A 577 -18.63 13.27 23.80
N GLU A 578 -17.31 13.11 23.95
CA GLU A 578 -16.37 12.83 22.84
C GLU A 578 -16.76 11.59 22.02
N VAL A 579 -17.29 10.56 22.68
CA VAL A 579 -17.71 9.30 22.04
C VAL A 579 -18.98 9.50 21.19
N GLU A 580 -19.91 10.32 21.67
CA GLU A 580 -21.13 10.69 20.95
C GLU A 580 -20.83 11.61 19.76
N VAL A 581 -20.04 12.67 19.97
CA VAL A 581 -19.59 13.57 18.89
C VAL A 581 -18.87 12.78 17.82
N GLY A 582 -18.00 11.82 18.19
CA GLY A 582 -17.33 10.93 17.24
C GLY A 582 -18.29 10.05 16.43
N GLU A 583 -19.36 9.53 17.03
CA GLU A 583 -20.37 8.71 16.34
C GLU A 583 -21.25 9.56 15.40
N ARG A 584 -21.74 10.71 15.87
CA ARG A 584 -22.50 11.65 15.03
C ARG A 584 -21.64 12.15 13.87
N LYS A 585 -20.35 12.41 14.10
CA LYS A 585 -19.39 12.87 13.08
C LYS A 585 -19.17 11.84 11.97
N ASP A 586 -18.98 10.56 12.31
CA ASP A 586 -18.92 9.47 11.32
C ASP A 586 -20.18 9.52 10.43
N ARG A 587 -21.38 9.58 11.03
CA ARG A 587 -22.67 9.64 10.29
C ARG A 587 -22.87 10.90 9.44
N VAL A 588 -22.43 12.07 9.90
CA VAL A 588 -22.46 13.31 9.10
C VAL A 588 -21.55 13.19 7.88
N THR A 589 -20.37 12.56 8.01
CA THR A 589 -19.49 12.32 6.85
C THR A 589 -20.08 11.32 5.86
N ASP A 590 -20.68 10.22 6.33
CA ASP A 590 -21.33 9.23 5.46
C ASP A 590 -22.50 9.86 4.70
N ALA A 591 -23.34 10.66 5.36
CA ALA A 591 -24.43 11.39 4.72
C ALA A 591 -23.98 12.45 3.70
N LEU A 592 -22.84 13.12 3.94
CA LEU A 592 -22.25 14.07 2.99
C LEU A 592 -21.66 13.38 1.75
N ASN A 593 -21.17 12.15 1.91
CA ASN A 593 -20.64 11.36 0.78
C ASN A 593 -21.79 10.77 -0.04
N ALA A 594 -22.78 10.17 0.62
CA ALA A 594 -23.96 9.60 -0.03
C ALA A 594 -24.78 10.64 -0.80
N THR A 595 -24.94 11.86 -0.28
CA THR A 595 -25.60 12.94 -1.02
C THR A 595 -24.86 13.37 -2.28
N ARG A 596 -23.52 13.37 -2.26
CA ARG A 596 -22.73 13.62 -3.48
C ARG A 596 -22.90 12.50 -4.50
N ALA A 597 -22.73 11.24 -4.08
CA ALA A 597 -22.88 10.09 -4.98
C ALA A 597 -24.30 9.97 -5.58
N ALA A 598 -25.35 10.31 -4.82
CA ALA A 598 -26.73 10.29 -5.28
C ALA A 598 -27.09 11.42 -6.27
N VAL A 599 -26.22 12.42 -6.43
CA VAL A 599 -26.33 13.43 -7.51
C VAL A 599 -25.77 12.89 -8.84
N GLU A 600 -25.23 11.66 -8.90
CA GLU A 600 -24.47 11.16 -10.06
C GLU A 600 -25.06 9.90 -10.80
N GLU A 601 -25.63 8.85 -10.17
CA GLU A 601 -26.02 7.57 -10.88
C GLU A 601 -27.29 6.78 -10.36
N GLY A 602 -27.83 5.79 -11.14
CA GLY A 602 -28.94 4.83 -10.82
C GLY A 602 -29.67 4.18 -12.06
N ILE A 603 -30.62 3.21 -12.06
CA ILE A 603 -31.06 2.09 -11.18
C ILE A 603 -32.04 1.07 -11.90
N VAL A 604 -31.70 -0.24 -12.05
CA VAL A 604 -32.63 -1.43 -12.21
C VAL A 604 -33.15 -1.87 -13.62
N LEU A 605 -33.45 -3.19 -13.79
CA LEU A 605 -32.84 -4.12 -14.78
C LEU A 605 -33.76 -4.92 -15.76
N LYS A 606 -33.16 -5.53 -16.80
CA LYS A 606 -33.74 -6.66 -17.58
C LYS A 606 -32.72 -7.78 -17.97
N GLY A 607 -33.23 -8.99 -18.18
CA GLY A 607 -32.48 -10.26 -18.06
C GLY A 607 -31.41 -10.61 -19.11
N LEU A 608 -30.42 -11.41 -18.68
CA LEU A 608 -29.18 -11.72 -19.39
C LEU A 608 -29.18 -13.08 -20.10
N LYS A 609 -28.27 -13.24 -21.08
CA LYS A 609 -27.99 -14.52 -21.76
C LYS A 609 -26.56 -14.99 -21.46
N THR A 610 -26.41 -16.20 -20.95
CA THR A 610 -25.13 -16.86 -20.65
C THR A 610 -24.79 -17.94 -21.67
N ALA A 611 -23.51 -18.21 -21.91
CA ALA A 611 -23.11 -19.23 -22.89
C ALA A 611 -23.09 -20.66 -22.31
N ASN A 612 -22.67 -20.81 -21.04
CA ASN A 612 -22.48 -22.12 -20.37
C ASN A 612 -23.22 -22.15 -19.02
N GLU A 613 -23.61 -23.35 -18.56
CA GLU A 613 -24.24 -23.53 -17.23
C GLU A 613 -23.35 -23.05 -16.06
N ASP A 614 -22.02 -23.21 -16.14
CA ASP A 614 -21.10 -22.67 -15.14
C ASP A 614 -21.15 -21.13 -15.03
N GLN A 615 -21.43 -20.43 -16.15
CA GLN A 615 -21.63 -18.97 -16.17
C GLN A 615 -23.01 -18.60 -15.64
N LYS A 616 -24.05 -19.34 -16.04
CA LYS A 616 -25.42 -19.21 -15.50
C LYS A 616 -25.43 -19.36 -13.98
N ARG A 617 -24.70 -20.35 -13.44
CA ARG A 617 -24.52 -20.51 -12.00
C ARG A 617 -23.80 -19.31 -11.36
N GLY A 618 -22.90 -18.65 -12.09
CA GLY A 618 -22.30 -17.38 -11.67
C GLY A 618 -23.30 -16.23 -11.60
N VAL A 619 -24.26 -16.14 -12.53
CA VAL A 619 -25.37 -15.18 -12.50
C VAL A 619 -26.31 -15.47 -11.32
N GLU A 620 -26.73 -16.72 -11.15
CA GLU A 620 -27.58 -17.17 -10.03
C GLU A 620 -26.97 -16.83 -8.65
N ILE A 621 -25.64 -16.82 -8.50
CA ILE A 621 -24.97 -16.37 -7.27
C ILE A 621 -25.25 -14.89 -7.01
N VAL A 622 -25.16 -14.05 -8.04
CA VAL A 622 -25.36 -12.59 -7.90
C VAL A 622 -26.84 -12.29 -7.65
N GLU A 623 -27.76 -12.91 -8.39
CA GLU A 623 -29.21 -12.79 -8.17
C GLU A 623 -29.65 -13.13 -6.74
N ASN A 624 -29.02 -14.13 -6.12
CA ASN A 624 -29.29 -14.49 -4.74
C ASN A 624 -28.53 -13.61 -3.73
N ALA A 625 -27.34 -13.12 -4.06
CA ALA A 625 -26.61 -12.16 -3.21
C ALA A 625 -27.34 -10.81 -3.10
N LEU A 626 -27.98 -10.32 -4.17
CA LEU A 626 -28.76 -9.07 -4.18
C LEU A 626 -29.93 -9.07 -3.16
N LYS A 627 -30.38 -10.25 -2.70
CA LYS A 627 -31.44 -10.40 -1.68
C LYS A 627 -30.89 -10.23 -0.25
N ALA A 628 -29.59 -10.37 -0.04
CA ALA A 628 -28.97 -10.36 1.29
C ALA A 628 -29.03 -9.00 2.02
N PRO A 629 -28.86 -7.84 1.37
CA PRO A 629 -29.05 -6.53 2.00
C PRO A 629 -30.44 -6.34 2.62
N ILE A 630 -31.50 -6.59 1.85
CA ILE A 630 -32.89 -6.45 2.31
C ILE A 630 -33.17 -7.41 3.48
N SER A 631 -32.79 -8.69 3.34
CA SER A 631 -32.94 -9.69 4.40
C SER A 631 -32.21 -9.30 5.70
N THR A 632 -31.02 -8.69 5.58
CA THR A 632 -30.23 -8.21 6.73
C THR A 632 -30.92 -7.03 7.43
N ILE A 633 -31.43 -6.06 6.68
CA ILE A 633 -32.15 -4.89 7.24
C ILE A 633 -33.39 -5.35 8.00
N VAL A 634 -34.20 -6.24 7.41
CA VAL A 634 -35.42 -6.78 8.03
C VAL A 634 -35.08 -7.63 9.27
N SER A 635 -34.03 -8.45 9.22
CA SER A 635 -33.58 -9.25 10.37
C SER A 635 -33.04 -8.39 11.53
N ASN A 636 -32.34 -7.28 11.24
CA ASN A 636 -31.93 -6.31 12.26
C ASN A 636 -33.14 -5.60 12.91
N ALA A 637 -34.20 -5.35 12.14
CA ALA A 637 -35.50 -4.87 12.64
C ALA A 637 -36.31 -5.92 13.42
N GLY A 638 -35.91 -7.21 13.38
CA GLY A 638 -36.59 -8.30 14.07
C GLY A 638 -37.69 -9.00 13.27
N GLY A 639 -37.88 -8.66 11.99
CA GLY A 639 -38.84 -9.30 11.10
C GLY A 639 -38.26 -10.50 10.33
N ASP A 640 -39.13 -11.24 9.63
CA ASP A 640 -38.71 -12.29 8.71
C ASP A 640 -38.37 -11.72 7.32
N GLY A 641 -37.08 -11.72 7.00
CA GLY A 641 -36.56 -11.27 5.70
C GLY A 641 -37.09 -12.08 4.52
N ALA A 642 -37.45 -13.36 4.69
CA ALA A 642 -38.01 -14.18 3.62
C ALA A 642 -39.44 -13.75 3.26
N MET A 643 -40.27 -13.43 4.27
CA MET A 643 -41.62 -12.92 4.05
C MET A 643 -41.60 -11.55 3.36
N VAL A 644 -40.75 -10.62 3.81
CA VAL A 644 -40.64 -9.29 3.19
C VAL A 644 -40.08 -9.38 1.77
N LEU A 645 -39.07 -10.21 1.51
CA LEU A 645 -38.59 -10.47 0.13
C LEU A 645 -39.68 -11.06 -0.77
N GLY A 646 -40.53 -11.95 -0.25
CA GLY A 646 -41.69 -12.48 -0.97
C GLY A 646 -42.67 -11.37 -1.35
N ASN A 647 -43.04 -10.51 -0.40
CA ASN A 647 -43.96 -9.39 -0.63
C ASN A 647 -43.38 -8.34 -1.60
N VAL A 648 -42.10 -7.99 -1.49
CA VAL A 648 -41.43 -7.06 -2.42
C VAL A 648 -41.35 -7.66 -3.83
N SER A 649 -41.02 -8.95 -3.96
CA SER A 649 -41.02 -9.63 -5.25
C SER A 649 -42.43 -9.67 -5.87
N LEU A 650 -43.47 -9.89 -5.06
CA LEU A 650 -44.86 -9.86 -5.50
C LEU A 650 -45.25 -8.47 -6.00
N LEU A 651 -44.97 -7.43 -5.20
CA LEU A 651 -45.24 -6.03 -5.53
C LEU A 651 -44.63 -5.64 -6.88
N LEU A 652 -43.35 -5.95 -7.11
CA LEU A 652 -42.65 -5.70 -8.37
C LEU A 652 -43.34 -6.38 -9.57
N THR A 653 -43.75 -7.64 -9.44
CA THR A 653 -44.50 -8.36 -10.50
C THR A 653 -45.92 -7.81 -10.72
N THR A 654 -46.56 -7.26 -9.68
CA THR A 654 -47.85 -6.56 -9.84
C THR A 654 -47.70 -5.19 -10.50
N THR A 655 -46.60 -4.48 -10.27
CA THR A 655 -46.34 -3.22 -11.00
C THR A 655 -46.08 -3.46 -12.49
N GLU A 656 -45.29 -4.47 -12.88
CA GLU A 656 -45.10 -4.80 -14.31
C GLU A 656 -46.41 -5.20 -15.01
N THR A 657 -47.33 -5.89 -14.32
CA THR A 657 -48.62 -6.29 -14.90
C THR A 657 -49.65 -5.16 -14.97
N THR A 658 -49.71 -4.26 -13.99
CA THR A 658 -50.60 -3.08 -14.05
C THR A 658 -50.20 -2.06 -15.13
N ILE A 659 -48.92 -2.00 -15.53
CA ILE A 659 -48.45 -1.15 -16.65
C ILE A 659 -49.01 -1.61 -18.01
N VAL A 660 -49.45 -2.87 -18.13
CA VAL A 660 -50.03 -3.41 -19.38
C VAL A 660 -51.53 -3.11 -19.51
N ASP A 661 -52.25 -2.86 -18.41
CA ASP A 661 -53.72 -2.88 -18.41
C ASP A 661 -54.37 -1.77 -17.57
N ARG A 662 -54.20 -0.51 -18.01
CA ARG A 662 -55.25 0.52 -17.96
C ARG A 662 -54.95 1.72 -18.86
N GLN A 663 -56.00 2.25 -19.49
CA GLN A 663 -55.92 3.42 -20.36
C GLN A 663 -55.97 4.74 -19.56
N GLY A 664 -55.11 5.69 -19.92
CA GLY A 664 -55.43 7.13 -19.89
C GLY A 664 -55.25 7.92 -18.60
N GLU A 665 -55.32 7.33 -17.41
CA GLU A 665 -55.28 8.12 -16.15
C GLU A 665 -53.88 8.20 -15.52
N LYS A 666 -53.37 9.43 -15.35
CA LYS A 666 -52.14 9.70 -14.57
C LYS A 666 -52.46 9.65 -13.07
N ASN A 667 -52.03 8.60 -12.38
CA ASN A 667 -52.08 8.54 -10.92
C ASN A 667 -50.92 9.39 -10.32
N PRO A 668 -51.19 10.50 -9.61
CA PRO A 668 -50.14 11.38 -9.08
C PRO A 668 -49.33 10.78 -7.92
N LEU A 669 -49.74 9.63 -7.37
CA LEU A 669 -49.04 8.95 -6.27
C LEU A 669 -47.86 8.07 -6.74
N ALA A 670 -47.71 7.83 -8.04
CA ALA A 670 -46.69 6.90 -8.58
C ALA A 670 -45.24 7.39 -8.50
N ASN A 671 -45.01 8.70 -8.24
CA ASN A 671 -43.69 9.33 -8.29
C ASN A 671 -43.06 9.57 -6.90
N ARG A 672 -43.54 8.92 -5.84
CA ARG A 672 -42.94 9.02 -4.49
C ARG A 672 -42.26 7.69 -4.14
N MET A 673 -41.05 7.74 -3.59
CA MET A 673 -40.49 6.57 -2.90
C MET A 673 -41.47 6.10 -1.81
N PRO A 674 -41.82 4.80 -1.75
CA PRO A 674 -42.65 4.29 -0.67
C PRO A 674 -41.91 4.46 0.65
N ASN A 675 -42.62 4.93 1.68
CA ASN A 675 -42.09 5.12 3.01
C ASN A 675 -41.97 3.75 3.73
N MET A 676 -41.25 3.69 4.86
CA MET A 676 -41.13 2.44 5.64
C MET A 676 -42.49 1.95 6.16
N ASP A 677 -43.40 2.87 6.46
CA ASP A 677 -44.78 2.57 6.83
C ASP A 677 -45.57 1.91 5.68
N ASP A 678 -45.40 2.39 4.43
CA ASP A 678 -46.05 1.82 3.23
C ASP A 678 -45.57 0.38 2.93
N MET A 679 -44.34 0.06 3.37
CA MET A 679 -43.77 -1.30 3.29
C MET A 679 -44.15 -2.19 4.49
N GLY A 680 -45.02 -1.73 5.40
CA GLY A 680 -45.45 -2.48 6.58
C GLY A 680 -44.39 -2.58 7.68
N MET A 681 -43.32 -1.78 7.63
CA MET A 681 -42.30 -1.69 8.68
C MET A 681 -42.58 -0.52 9.63
N GLY A 682 -43.83 -0.43 10.10
CA GLY A 682 -44.28 0.54 11.09
C GLY A 682 -43.59 0.40 12.45
N PHE A 683 -43.71 1.43 13.28
CA PHE A 683 -43.02 1.59 14.57
C PHE A 683 -43.60 0.73 15.71
#